data_AF-A0A6H9LNP7-F1
#
_entry.id   AF-A0A6H9LNP7-F1
#
_cell.length_a   1.000
_cell.length_b   1.000
_cell.length_c   1.000
_cell.angle_alpha   90.00
_cell.angle_beta   90.00
_cell.angle_gamma   90.00
#
_symmetry.space_group_name_H-M   'P 1'
#
loop_
_entity.id
_entity.type
_entity.pdbx_description
1 polymer ?
#
loop_
_entity_poly.entity_id
_entity_poly.type
_entity_poly.pdbx_seq_one_letter_code
_entity_poly.pdbx_strand_id
1 'polypeptide(L)'
;MSTRIKLLSCLIVSIFLSISTISAQQKSNIETKQITTENIQELRIRPTLSTADTCYVRHDSGIYWQINGWITGNELYKSYLDPSLTCENAYPYTVTEINMPILFNDSCSMIVSVDVEQVDLSDPNCPFPDSILSISSAYTITIPAMTQPTLYNIWIPLDQPIVVNEPFFAGFFIGDYTNGTNAAPAIVTDQSTLDTCVSYNVWDDTIGFIDLVNNDIYNLPGKLVLYASGVPGGIAEQPDPQITILSPRDSAVVFCPDEIWVHETSGSNIIQYVSFEYSNGGDFVEIGRDYDGTSPLRDQTNPTLNGAGYSINWDCSAMTEGFYTLRTIATDTMNVSDTDIVTIYIEPTPPIADIVYPSVGDPFCPEFNIIMSSNDENISSIDLSYKESNPTFALNLETLNEADFSAYYSAPITAALTIKELADRGYPQLLNYGSPLTTTQLADLFAGLFNININNGAYDEDVFSGLHQYNDSTGNLMDINYTRFPTFIEFLSAFEYRGNPVMLAVGGSQGYWFAFNGFTGNPNFGVYLVSVSNYATGTIEYYQLRESGDRIEINIVGQWQEIEMMFELGIKGVEPVTNSIGSDTSNLDGWLYRWVPPSLTQNRNYYINAKTTDSDDHTGSSTIRLLYDCNQFNQAGDYNGDDQVNISDVSYLVNFYLLNGPEPVGGIQRADANCDSKFNITDLVYFVNYVFGSSGPPCY
;
A
#
# COMPACT_ATOMS: atom_id res chain seq x y z
N MET A 1 -55.47 -7.58 -5.33
CA MET A 1 -55.46 -8.98 -4.84
C MET A 1 -54.76 -9.84 -5.88
N SER A 2 -53.43 -9.88 -5.80
CA SER A 2 -52.55 -10.71 -6.61
C SER A 2 -51.38 -11.04 -5.70
N THR A 3 -51.36 -12.24 -5.14
CA THR A 3 -50.27 -12.77 -4.33
C THR A 3 -49.02 -12.81 -5.21
N ARG A 4 -48.04 -11.92 -4.97
CA ARG A 4 -46.75 -11.94 -5.67
C ARG A 4 -45.81 -12.91 -4.94
N ILE A 5 -45.91 -14.19 -5.27
CA ILE A 5 -44.85 -15.16 -4.99
C ILE A 5 -43.80 -14.96 -6.10
N LYS A 6 -42.70 -14.25 -5.81
CA LYS A 6 -41.53 -14.24 -6.71
C LYS A 6 -40.69 -15.48 -6.37
N LEU A 7 -40.78 -16.54 -7.17
CA LEU A 7 -39.75 -17.59 -7.20
C LEU A 7 -38.53 -17.00 -7.93
N LEU A 8 -37.59 -16.43 -7.19
CA LEU A 8 -36.24 -16.26 -7.70
C LEU A 8 -35.47 -17.54 -7.36
N SER A 9 -34.78 -18.09 -8.35
CA SER A 9 -33.91 -19.26 -8.20
C SER A 9 -33.00 -19.09 -6.99
N CYS A 10 -33.26 -19.84 -5.92
CA CYS A 10 -32.55 -19.83 -4.65
C CYS A 10 -31.15 -20.46 -4.80
N LEU A 11 -30.32 -19.94 -5.70
CA LEU A 11 -28.99 -20.47 -6.00
C LEU A 11 -27.91 -19.95 -5.01
N ILE A 12 -28.30 -19.14 -4.01
CA ILE A 12 -27.38 -18.45 -3.09
C ILE A 12 -27.50 -18.97 -1.63
N VAL A 13 -28.27 -20.03 -1.37
CA VAL A 13 -28.23 -20.75 -0.07
C VAL A 13 -27.10 -21.80 -0.03
N SER A 14 -26.40 -22.02 -1.16
CA SER A 14 -25.45 -23.15 -1.34
C SER A 14 -23.97 -22.83 -1.14
N ILE A 15 -23.59 -21.61 -0.74
CA ILE A 15 -22.20 -21.29 -0.42
C ILE A 15 -22.08 -21.13 1.10
N PHE A 16 -21.93 -22.28 1.75
CA PHE A 16 -21.61 -22.50 3.18
C PHE A 16 -22.71 -22.31 4.24
N LEU A 17 -23.86 -22.98 4.07
CA LEU A 17 -24.57 -23.63 5.18
C LEU A 17 -24.13 -25.11 5.25
N SER A 18 -23.01 -25.41 5.92
CA SER A 18 -22.73 -26.78 6.38
C SER A 18 -23.46 -27.10 7.70
N ILE A 19 -24.52 -26.35 8.02
CA ILE A 19 -25.35 -26.52 9.21
C ILE A 19 -26.82 -26.53 8.74
N SER A 20 -27.43 -27.71 8.82
CA SER A 20 -28.85 -28.06 8.68
C SER A 20 -29.70 -27.40 7.57
N THR A 21 -30.22 -28.24 6.66
CA THR A 21 -31.26 -27.89 5.67
C THR A 21 -32.54 -27.43 6.36
N ILE A 22 -33.06 -26.25 5.97
CA ILE A 22 -34.40 -25.78 6.32
C ILE A 22 -35.41 -26.83 5.80
N SER A 23 -36.27 -27.36 6.67
CA SER A 23 -37.20 -28.45 6.33
C SER A 23 -38.64 -28.01 6.59
N ALA A 24 -39.55 -28.29 5.65
CA ALA A 24 -40.96 -27.92 5.74
C ALA A 24 -41.64 -28.43 7.03
N GLN A 25 -41.93 -27.52 7.96
CA GLN A 25 -42.77 -27.77 9.14
C GLN A 25 -44.09 -26.99 9.05
N GLN A 26 -45.18 -27.62 9.49
CA GLN A 26 -46.50 -27.00 9.49
C GLN A 26 -46.66 -26.09 10.72
N LYS A 27 -46.89 -24.78 10.51
CA LYS A 27 -47.23 -23.84 11.59
C LYS A 27 -48.69 -24.02 12.03
N SER A 28 -48.97 -24.94 12.96
CA SER A 28 -50.35 -25.39 13.26
C SER A 28 -50.97 -24.84 14.55
N ASN A 29 -50.24 -24.12 15.41
CA ASN A 29 -50.72 -23.71 16.74
C ASN A 29 -50.19 -22.33 17.17
N ILE A 30 -50.41 -21.29 16.36
CA ILE A 30 -49.95 -19.93 16.66
C ILE A 30 -50.87 -19.29 17.71
N GLU A 31 -50.29 -18.78 18.80
CA GLU A 31 -51.01 -18.05 19.85
C GLU A 31 -50.38 -16.68 20.08
N THR A 32 -51.18 -15.62 19.94
CA THR A 32 -50.73 -14.25 20.20
C THR A 32 -51.19 -13.77 21.57
N LYS A 33 -50.27 -13.26 22.36
CA LYS A 33 -50.56 -12.71 23.68
C LYS A 33 -49.94 -11.33 23.82
N GLN A 34 -50.70 -10.41 24.41
CA GLN A 34 -50.17 -9.09 24.74
C GLN A 34 -49.21 -9.21 25.93
N ILE A 35 -48.08 -8.53 25.86
CA ILE A 35 -47.07 -8.54 26.92
C ILE A 35 -46.79 -7.12 27.43
N THR A 36 -46.57 -7.01 28.73
CA THR A 36 -46.06 -5.81 29.39
C THR A 36 -44.60 -6.08 29.77
N THR A 37 -43.69 -5.32 29.19
CA THR A 37 -42.23 -5.54 29.24
C THR A 37 -41.62 -5.23 30.62
N GLU A 38 -41.78 -6.13 31.59
CA GLU A 38 -41.24 -5.91 32.96
C GLU A 38 -39.92 -6.66 33.23
N ASN A 39 -39.50 -7.62 32.39
CA ASN A 39 -38.25 -8.37 32.55
C ASN A 39 -37.50 -8.53 31.22
N ILE A 40 -36.68 -7.53 30.89
CA ILE A 40 -35.78 -7.55 29.73
C ILE A 40 -34.35 -7.81 30.22
N GLN A 41 -33.67 -8.76 29.61
CA GLN A 41 -32.25 -9.03 29.80
C GLN A 41 -31.49 -8.80 28.48
N GLU A 42 -30.23 -8.39 28.60
CA GLU A 42 -29.33 -8.23 27.47
C GLU A 42 -28.45 -9.47 27.34
N LEU A 43 -28.33 -9.98 26.12
CA LEU A 43 -27.37 -11.02 25.75
C LEU A 43 -26.59 -10.53 24.54
N ARG A 44 -25.36 -10.06 24.78
CA ARG A 44 -24.49 -9.50 23.73
C ARG A 44 -23.20 -10.30 23.67
N ILE A 45 -22.85 -10.78 22.48
CA ILE A 45 -21.69 -11.68 22.28
C ILE A 45 -20.35 -10.95 22.47
N ARG A 46 -20.30 -9.64 22.19
CA ARG A 46 -19.12 -8.80 22.41
C ARG A 46 -19.46 -7.54 23.23
N PRO A 47 -18.53 -6.97 23.99
CA PRO A 47 -18.74 -5.66 24.62
C PRO A 47 -19.00 -4.58 23.58
N THR A 48 -19.82 -3.58 23.90
CA THR A 48 -20.10 -2.46 23.02
C THR A 48 -18.85 -1.64 22.73
N LEU A 49 -18.77 -1.08 21.52
CA LEU A 49 -17.96 0.11 21.26
C LEU A 49 -18.42 1.28 22.16
N SER A 50 -17.61 2.34 22.22
CA SER A 50 -17.95 3.60 22.92
C SER A 50 -19.41 3.99 22.70
N THR A 51 -20.17 4.20 23.79
CA THR A 51 -21.60 4.55 23.73
C THR A 51 -21.87 5.94 23.18
N ALA A 52 -20.82 6.77 23.00
CA ALA A 52 -20.96 8.16 22.55
C ALA A 52 -21.33 8.28 21.07
N ASP A 53 -20.95 7.29 20.24
CA ASP A 53 -21.04 7.39 18.76
C ASP A 53 -21.97 6.33 18.14
N THR A 54 -22.68 5.55 18.96
CA THR A 54 -23.56 4.48 18.50
C THR A 54 -24.99 4.99 18.26
N CYS A 55 -25.54 4.77 17.07
CA CYS A 55 -26.97 4.94 16.78
C CYS A 55 -27.66 3.59 16.54
N TYR A 56 -28.89 3.45 17.04
CA TYR A 56 -29.73 2.27 16.81
C TYR A 56 -30.78 2.55 15.73
N VAL A 57 -30.79 1.74 14.66
CA VAL A 57 -31.77 1.86 13.57
C VAL A 57 -32.93 0.94 13.85
N ARG A 58 -34.00 1.51 14.40
CA ARG A 58 -35.15 0.79 14.94
C ARG A 58 -36.46 1.45 14.52
N HIS A 59 -37.32 0.71 13.81
CA HIS A 59 -38.57 1.23 13.26
C HIS A 59 -39.84 0.79 14.00
N ASP A 60 -39.74 -0.13 14.96
CA ASP A 60 -40.88 -0.61 15.74
C ASP A 60 -41.36 0.37 16.81
N SER A 61 -42.67 0.30 17.10
CA SER A 61 -43.30 1.13 18.14
C SER A 61 -43.11 0.61 19.57
N GLY A 62 -42.12 -0.25 19.78
CA GLY A 62 -41.91 -0.99 21.02
C GLY A 62 -42.57 -2.37 21.01
N ILE A 63 -42.14 -3.19 21.95
CA ILE A 63 -42.56 -4.59 22.07
C ILE A 63 -43.97 -4.67 22.66
N TYR A 64 -44.89 -5.37 21.97
CA TYR A 64 -46.29 -5.42 22.37
C TYR A 64 -46.91 -6.82 22.35
N TRP A 65 -46.72 -7.57 21.26
CA TRP A 65 -47.24 -8.93 21.13
C TRP A 65 -46.10 -9.95 21.21
N GLN A 66 -46.32 -11.05 21.93
CA GLN A 66 -45.55 -12.28 21.76
C GLN A 66 -46.32 -13.21 20.80
N ILE A 67 -45.59 -13.90 19.93
CA ILE A 67 -46.14 -14.86 18.98
C ILE A 67 -45.62 -16.25 19.33
N ASN A 68 -46.41 -17.01 20.09
CA ASN A 68 -46.07 -18.37 20.48
C ASN A 68 -46.31 -19.34 19.33
N GLY A 69 -45.49 -20.39 19.24
CA GLY A 69 -45.68 -21.48 18.27
C GLY A 69 -45.33 -21.12 16.83
N TRP A 70 -44.69 -19.96 16.61
CA TRP A 70 -44.23 -19.55 15.28
C TRP A 70 -42.88 -20.16 14.90
N ILE A 71 -41.91 -20.19 15.81
CA ILE A 71 -40.56 -20.71 15.53
C ILE A 71 -40.61 -22.24 15.42
N THR A 72 -40.33 -22.77 14.22
CA THR A 72 -40.44 -24.19 13.88
C THR A 72 -39.20 -24.71 13.13
N GLY A 73 -38.07 -24.82 13.85
CA GLY A 73 -36.80 -25.28 13.30
C GLY A 73 -35.92 -24.13 12.81
N ASN A 74 -35.17 -24.38 11.72
CA ASN A 74 -34.27 -23.40 11.12
C ASN A 74 -35.06 -22.32 10.37
N GLU A 75 -34.91 -21.07 10.77
CA GLU A 75 -35.67 -19.95 10.21
C GLU A 75 -34.80 -18.70 10.07
N LEU A 76 -35.03 -17.95 8.99
CA LEU A 76 -34.40 -16.65 8.74
C LEU A 76 -35.45 -15.56 8.80
N TYR A 77 -35.17 -14.52 9.57
CA TYR A 77 -36.04 -13.35 9.73
C TYR A 77 -35.37 -12.13 9.12
N LYS A 78 -36.14 -11.28 8.45
CA LYS A 78 -35.64 -10.01 7.89
C LYS A 78 -36.48 -8.83 8.36
N SER A 79 -35.82 -7.69 8.56
CA SER A 79 -36.47 -6.41 8.82
C SER A 79 -35.86 -5.31 7.94
N TYR A 80 -36.71 -4.53 7.28
CA TYR A 80 -36.29 -3.36 6.50
C TYR A 80 -35.87 -2.24 7.47
N LEU A 81 -34.65 -1.73 7.32
CA LEU A 81 -34.07 -0.70 8.15
C LEU A 81 -33.57 0.46 7.28
N ASP A 82 -33.79 1.68 7.76
CA ASP A 82 -33.43 2.93 7.10
C ASP A 82 -32.80 3.85 8.15
N PRO A 83 -31.46 3.89 8.20
CA PRO A 83 -30.74 4.77 9.12
C PRO A 83 -31.22 6.21 9.14
N SER A 84 -31.68 6.77 8.00
CA SER A 84 -32.07 8.19 7.90
C SER A 84 -33.33 8.56 8.68
N LEU A 85 -34.17 7.58 9.04
CA LEU A 85 -35.41 7.83 9.79
C LEU A 85 -35.18 7.89 11.31
N THR A 86 -34.04 7.38 11.79
CA THR A 86 -33.76 7.20 13.22
C THR A 86 -32.47 7.88 13.68
N CYS A 87 -31.47 7.95 12.82
CA CYS A 87 -30.16 8.52 13.12
C CYS A 87 -30.01 9.90 12.51
N GLU A 88 -29.48 10.84 13.28
CA GLU A 88 -29.04 12.13 12.73
C GLU A 88 -27.83 11.90 11.83
N ASN A 89 -27.82 12.54 10.65
CA ASN A 89 -26.77 12.43 9.65
C ASN A 89 -26.37 10.95 9.37
N ALA A 90 -27.36 10.15 9.03
CA ALA A 90 -27.22 8.70 9.12
C ALA A 90 -26.16 8.09 8.20
N TYR A 91 -25.96 8.65 7.00
CA TYR A 91 -25.09 8.07 5.97
C TYR A 91 -23.77 8.83 5.83
N PRO A 92 -22.63 8.14 5.58
CA PRO A 92 -22.47 6.68 5.52
C PRO A 92 -22.73 6.01 6.89
N TYR A 93 -23.47 4.90 6.94
CA TYR A 93 -23.80 4.22 8.19
C TYR A 93 -23.01 2.92 8.31
N THR A 94 -22.19 2.77 9.35
CA THR A 94 -21.44 1.53 9.59
C THR A 94 -22.25 0.59 10.47
N VAL A 95 -22.86 -0.44 9.90
CA VAL A 95 -23.59 -1.50 10.64
C VAL A 95 -22.57 -2.40 11.35
N THR A 96 -22.75 -2.60 12.65
CA THR A 96 -21.83 -3.41 13.46
C THR A 96 -22.49 -4.66 14.03
N GLU A 97 -23.73 -4.55 14.50
CA GLU A 97 -24.44 -5.64 15.16
C GLU A 97 -25.94 -5.59 14.88
N ILE A 98 -26.60 -6.75 14.93
CA ILE A 98 -28.04 -6.89 14.74
C ILE A 98 -28.64 -7.48 16.01
N ASN A 99 -29.82 -6.96 16.38
CA ASN A 99 -30.56 -7.41 17.55
C ASN A 99 -31.96 -7.89 17.22
N MET A 100 -32.29 -9.04 17.78
CA MET A 100 -33.64 -9.57 17.80
C MET A 100 -34.06 -9.89 19.24
N PRO A 101 -35.08 -9.22 19.79
CA PRO A 101 -35.65 -9.60 21.07
C PRO A 101 -36.46 -10.89 20.92
N ILE A 102 -36.19 -11.88 21.77
CA ILE A 102 -36.89 -13.16 21.78
C ILE A 102 -37.34 -13.47 23.20
N LEU A 103 -38.58 -13.93 23.35
CA LEU A 103 -39.14 -14.30 24.64
C LEU A 103 -38.93 -15.80 24.90
N PHE A 104 -38.37 -16.11 26.06
CA PHE A 104 -38.14 -17.49 26.51
C PHE A 104 -38.99 -17.79 27.74
N ASN A 105 -39.52 -19.02 27.78
CA ASN A 105 -40.29 -19.55 28.90
C ASN A 105 -39.50 -20.57 29.73
N ASP A 106 -38.33 -21.00 29.23
CA ASP A 106 -37.46 -22.00 29.84
C ASP A 106 -36.02 -21.79 29.34
N SER A 107 -35.06 -22.43 30.00
CA SER A 107 -33.69 -22.55 29.50
C SER A 107 -33.67 -23.12 28.08
N CYS A 108 -32.81 -22.54 27.26
CA CYS A 108 -32.73 -22.86 25.83
C CYS A 108 -31.29 -22.72 25.35
N SER A 109 -30.84 -23.63 24.51
CA SER A 109 -29.61 -23.43 23.72
C SER A 109 -29.98 -23.43 22.24
N MET A 110 -29.46 -22.47 21.49
CA MET A 110 -29.81 -22.27 20.08
C MET A 110 -28.63 -21.72 19.30
N ILE A 111 -28.60 -22.01 17.99
CA ILE A 111 -27.62 -21.45 17.05
C ILE A 111 -28.24 -20.19 16.43
N VAL A 112 -27.46 -19.11 16.32
CA VAL A 112 -27.89 -17.85 15.71
C VAL A 112 -26.78 -17.27 14.82
N SER A 113 -27.16 -16.57 13.77
CA SER A 113 -26.27 -15.73 12.94
C SER A 113 -27.06 -14.56 12.39
N VAL A 114 -26.36 -13.53 11.92
CA VAL A 114 -26.99 -12.32 11.37
C VAL A 114 -26.36 -11.92 10.07
N ASP A 115 -27.09 -11.17 9.26
CA ASP A 115 -26.64 -10.72 7.95
C ASP A 115 -27.22 -9.35 7.60
N VAL A 116 -26.61 -8.68 6.63
CA VAL A 116 -27.07 -7.42 6.05
C VAL A 116 -27.22 -7.63 4.55
N GLU A 117 -28.38 -7.28 3.99
CA GLU A 117 -28.69 -7.44 2.56
C GLU A 117 -29.09 -6.10 1.92
N GLN A 118 -28.83 -5.98 0.62
CA GLN A 118 -29.35 -4.92 -0.22
C GLN A 118 -30.88 -4.95 -0.29
N VAL A 119 -31.46 -3.81 -0.65
CA VAL A 119 -32.90 -3.66 -0.85
C VAL A 119 -33.21 -3.58 -2.35
N ASP A 120 -33.98 -4.53 -2.85
CA ASP A 120 -34.67 -4.40 -4.14
C ASP A 120 -35.84 -3.41 -3.99
N LEU A 121 -35.66 -2.21 -4.52
CA LEU A 121 -36.66 -1.15 -4.59
C LEU A 121 -37.36 -1.06 -5.96
N SER A 122 -37.34 -2.13 -6.77
CA SER A 122 -38.10 -2.18 -8.03
C SER A 122 -39.60 -1.93 -7.85
N ASP A 123 -40.13 -2.22 -6.66
CA ASP A 123 -41.43 -1.74 -6.17
C ASP A 123 -41.21 -0.88 -4.90
N PRO A 124 -41.20 0.46 -5.01
CA PRO A 124 -40.90 1.33 -3.87
C PRO A 124 -41.90 1.23 -2.70
N ASN A 125 -43.10 0.67 -2.93
CA ASN A 125 -44.10 0.46 -1.88
C ASN A 125 -43.98 -0.91 -1.20
N CYS A 126 -43.07 -1.77 -1.68
CA CYS A 126 -42.85 -3.10 -1.16
C CYS A 126 -41.37 -3.47 -1.30
N PRO A 127 -40.49 -2.90 -0.43
CA PRO A 127 -39.07 -3.20 -0.45
C PRO A 127 -38.85 -4.70 -0.21
N PHE A 128 -37.88 -5.28 -0.91
CA PHE A 128 -37.65 -6.71 -0.88
C PHE A 128 -36.16 -7.04 -0.66
N PRO A 129 -35.80 -8.07 0.13
CA PRO A 129 -34.39 -8.44 0.33
C PRO A 129 -33.74 -8.95 -0.97
N ASP A 130 -32.51 -8.55 -1.22
CA ASP A 130 -31.73 -8.93 -2.40
C ASP A 130 -30.38 -9.56 -2.02
N SER A 131 -29.25 -9.01 -2.49
CA SER A 131 -27.94 -9.63 -2.31
C SER A 131 -27.36 -9.38 -0.91
N ILE A 132 -26.65 -10.37 -0.36
CA ILE A 132 -25.97 -10.27 0.94
C ILE A 132 -24.73 -9.37 0.81
N LEU A 133 -24.65 -8.37 1.69
CA LEU A 133 -23.53 -7.43 1.83
C LEU A 133 -22.52 -7.87 2.90
N SER A 134 -23.00 -8.36 4.05
CA SER A 134 -22.16 -8.86 5.15
C SER A 134 -22.92 -9.90 5.97
N ILE A 135 -22.19 -10.79 6.64
CA ILE A 135 -22.74 -11.89 7.45
C ILE A 135 -21.85 -12.16 8.67
N SER A 136 -22.43 -12.71 9.72
CA SER A 136 -21.70 -13.21 10.89
C SER A 136 -21.43 -14.71 10.79
N SER A 137 -20.41 -15.15 11.52
CA SER A 137 -20.25 -16.55 11.91
C SER A 137 -21.48 -17.03 12.71
N ALA A 138 -21.66 -18.36 12.78
CA ALA A 138 -22.70 -18.96 13.60
C ALA A 138 -22.28 -19.01 15.09
N TYR A 139 -23.17 -18.56 15.97
CA TYR A 139 -22.96 -18.52 17.41
C TYR A 139 -23.93 -19.43 18.14
N THR A 140 -23.42 -20.22 19.08
CA THR A 140 -24.26 -20.98 20.03
C THR A 140 -24.50 -20.14 21.27
N ILE A 141 -25.75 -19.75 21.50
CA ILE A 141 -26.15 -19.01 22.70
C ILE A 141 -26.84 -19.94 23.71
N THR A 142 -26.73 -19.60 24.99
CA THR A 142 -27.36 -20.33 26.09
C THR A 142 -28.18 -19.38 26.95
N ILE A 143 -29.49 -19.59 26.97
CA ILE A 143 -30.44 -18.89 27.83
C ILE A 143 -30.52 -19.65 29.17
N PRO A 144 -30.24 -18.98 30.30
CA PRO A 144 -30.24 -19.62 31.61
C PRO A 144 -31.65 -20.02 32.04
N ALA A 145 -31.73 -20.94 33.00
CA ALA A 145 -33.00 -21.30 33.62
C ALA A 145 -33.65 -20.09 34.30
N MET A 146 -34.96 -20.00 34.19
CA MET A 146 -35.74 -18.82 34.60
C MET A 146 -37.00 -19.24 35.36
N THR A 147 -37.47 -18.38 36.26
CA THR A 147 -38.66 -18.63 37.09
C THR A 147 -39.94 -18.00 36.54
N GLN A 148 -39.80 -17.15 35.53
CA GLN A 148 -40.87 -16.46 34.81
C GLN A 148 -40.41 -16.21 33.37
N PRO A 149 -41.33 -16.00 32.41
CA PRO A 149 -40.96 -15.63 31.05
C PRO A 149 -40.12 -14.35 31.04
N THR A 150 -38.99 -14.38 30.32
CA THR A 150 -38.05 -13.25 30.23
C THR A 150 -37.75 -13.01 28.77
N LEU A 151 -37.72 -11.73 28.41
CA LEU A 151 -37.33 -11.29 27.09
C LEU A 151 -35.82 -11.08 27.08
N TYR A 152 -35.14 -11.64 26.09
CA TYR A 152 -33.72 -11.38 25.86
C TYR A 152 -33.54 -10.53 24.60
N ASN A 153 -32.88 -9.38 24.74
CA ASN A 153 -32.31 -8.64 23.60
C ASN A 153 -31.02 -9.35 23.20
N ILE A 154 -31.07 -10.08 22.09
CA ILE A 154 -29.97 -10.90 21.61
C ILE A 154 -29.24 -10.13 20.52
N TRP A 155 -28.04 -9.65 20.85
CA TRP A 155 -27.17 -8.88 19.97
C TRP A 155 -26.05 -9.75 19.41
N ILE A 156 -26.00 -9.85 18.08
CA ILE A 156 -24.99 -10.63 17.35
C ILE A 156 -24.17 -9.67 16.47
N PRO A 157 -22.83 -9.69 16.59
CA PRO A 157 -21.96 -8.89 15.74
C PRO A 157 -21.78 -9.51 14.36
N LEU A 158 -21.63 -8.66 13.34
CA LEU A 158 -21.09 -9.07 12.04
C LEU A 158 -19.62 -9.47 12.18
N ASP A 159 -19.14 -10.36 11.31
CA ASP A 159 -17.71 -10.73 11.31
C ASP A 159 -16.83 -9.56 10.86
N GLN A 160 -17.35 -8.77 9.92
CA GLN A 160 -16.80 -7.49 9.50
C GLN A 160 -17.93 -6.44 9.47
N PRO A 161 -17.76 -5.29 10.16
CA PRO A 161 -18.68 -4.16 10.02
C PRO A 161 -18.81 -3.75 8.55
N ILE A 162 -20.00 -3.31 8.16
CA ILE A 162 -20.29 -2.95 6.77
C ILE A 162 -20.84 -1.53 6.70
N VAL A 163 -20.30 -0.74 5.77
CA VAL A 163 -20.79 0.60 5.48
C VAL A 163 -21.93 0.51 4.47
N VAL A 164 -23.07 1.11 4.81
CA VAL A 164 -24.22 1.26 3.91
C VAL A 164 -24.50 2.75 3.69
N ASN A 165 -24.87 3.10 2.46
CA ASN A 165 -25.20 4.47 2.06
C ASN A 165 -26.70 4.64 1.72
N GLU A 166 -27.47 3.59 1.94
CA GLU A 166 -28.89 3.49 1.64
C GLU A 166 -29.57 2.52 2.62
N PRO A 167 -30.91 2.42 2.63
CA PRO A 167 -31.62 1.45 3.44
C PRO A 167 -31.17 0.00 3.15
N PHE A 168 -31.29 -0.87 4.15
CA PHE A 168 -30.86 -2.26 4.08
C PHE A 168 -31.84 -3.21 4.77
N PHE A 169 -31.76 -4.50 4.47
CA PHE A 169 -32.42 -5.53 5.27
C PHE A 169 -31.45 -6.09 6.32
N ALA A 170 -31.84 -6.05 7.59
CA ALA A 170 -31.17 -6.79 8.65
C ALA A 170 -31.77 -8.21 8.74
N GLY A 171 -30.90 -9.22 8.74
CA GLY A 171 -31.25 -10.61 8.88
C GLY A 171 -30.89 -11.20 10.24
N PHE A 172 -31.74 -12.08 10.75
CA PHE A 172 -31.50 -12.86 11.97
C PHE A 172 -31.90 -14.31 11.73
N PHE A 173 -30.91 -15.18 11.69
CA PHE A 173 -31.08 -16.62 11.56
C PHE A 173 -31.20 -17.26 12.94
N ILE A 174 -32.17 -18.16 13.05
CA ILE A 174 -32.38 -19.03 14.21
C ILE A 174 -32.26 -20.46 13.71
N GLY A 175 -31.25 -21.17 14.20
CA GLY A 175 -31.08 -22.60 13.97
C GLY A 175 -31.77 -23.46 15.02
N ASP A 176 -31.59 -24.77 14.89
CA ASP A 176 -32.08 -25.77 15.85
C ASP A 176 -31.81 -25.36 17.31
N TYR A 177 -32.83 -25.49 18.14
CA TYR A 177 -32.77 -25.18 19.55
C TYR A 177 -33.19 -26.37 20.41
N THR A 178 -32.59 -26.47 21.60
CA THR A 178 -32.92 -27.50 22.60
C THR A 178 -33.37 -26.83 23.89
N ASN A 179 -34.53 -27.22 24.41
CA ASN A 179 -35.10 -26.72 25.66
C ASN A 179 -35.59 -27.86 26.57
N GLY A 180 -35.85 -27.57 27.85
CA GLY A 180 -36.27 -28.56 28.84
C GLY A 180 -37.76 -28.93 28.80
N THR A 181 -38.59 -28.12 28.17
CA THR A 181 -40.07 -28.19 28.28
C THR A 181 -40.81 -28.28 26.94
N ASN A 182 -40.12 -28.45 25.80
CA ASN A 182 -40.67 -28.41 24.43
C ASN A 182 -41.43 -27.12 24.07
N ALA A 183 -41.37 -26.07 24.90
CA ALA A 183 -42.01 -24.78 24.63
C ALA A 183 -41.10 -23.91 23.75
N ALA A 184 -41.46 -23.76 22.46
CA ALA A 184 -40.71 -22.94 21.52
C ALA A 184 -40.53 -21.49 22.03
N PRO A 185 -39.37 -20.86 21.79
CA PRO A 185 -39.22 -19.42 22.00
C PRO A 185 -40.25 -18.66 21.14
N ALA A 186 -40.66 -17.49 21.62
CA ALA A 186 -41.63 -16.65 20.92
C ALA A 186 -40.93 -15.41 20.35
N ILE A 187 -41.15 -15.17 19.05
CA ILE A 187 -40.82 -13.86 18.46
C ILE A 187 -41.76 -12.80 19.02
N VAL A 188 -41.33 -11.54 18.98
CA VAL A 188 -42.15 -10.42 19.40
C VAL A 188 -42.36 -9.41 18.29
N THR A 189 -43.54 -8.79 18.30
CA THR A 189 -43.91 -7.74 17.35
C THR A 189 -44.39 -6.51 18.08
N ASP A 190 -44.43 -5.39 17.37
CA ASP A 190 -45.08 -4.18 17.87
C ASP A 190 -46.60 -4.22 17.67
N GLN A 191 -47.27 -3.07 17.75
CA GLN A 191 -48.71 -2.91 17.58
C GLN A 191 -49.12 -2.36 16.19
N SER A 192 -48.18 -2.19 15.25
CA SER A 192 -48.44 -1.57 13.94
C SER A 192 -49.02 -2.59 12.94
N THR A 193 -50.29 -2.43 12.58
CA THR A 193 -51.00 -3.37 11.69
C THR A 193 -51.01 -2.96 10.21
N LEU A 194 -50.26 -1.91 9.84
CA LEU A 194 -50.33 -1.28 8.51
C LEU A 194 -49.04 -1.42 7.68
N ASP A 195 -47.97 -1.93 8.26
CA ASP A 195 -46.65 -1.99 7.61
C ASP A 195 -46.44 -3.36 6.95
N THR A 196 -46.87 -3.50 5.69
CA THR A 196 -46.56 -4.68 4.85
C THR A 196 -45.20 -4.54 4.19
N CYS A 197 -44.58 -5.65 3.79
CA CYS A 197 -43.29 -5.69 3.08
C CYS A 197 -42.07 -5.16 3.86
N VAL A 198 -42.15 -5.05 5.20
CA VAL A 198 -41.02 -4.60 6.05
C VAL A 198 -40.49 -5.68 6.98
N SER A 199 -41.20 -6.80 7.10
CA SER A 199 -40.78 -7.93 7.92
C SER A 199 -41.05 -9.24 7.20
N TYR A 200 -40.01 -10.02 6.95
CA TYR A 200 -40.10 -11.29 6.23
C TYR A 200 -39.60 -12.46 7.06
N ASN A 201 -40.06 -13.65 6.72
CA ASN A 201 -39.55 -14.90 7.27
C ASN A 201 -39.39 -15.95 6.17
N VAL A 202 -38.30 -16.72 6.26
CA VAL A 202 -38.05 -17.93 5.47
C VAL A 202 -37.88 -19.08 6.45
N TRP A 203 -38.81 -20.03 6.41
CA TRP A 203 -38.73 -21.28 7.20
C TRP A 203 -38.90 -22.53 6.32
N ASP A 204 -39.10 -22.32 5.02
CA ASP A 204 -39.20 -23.34 3.98
C ASP A 204 -38.59 -22.75 2.72
N ASP A 205 -37.46 -23.31 2.28
CA ASP A 205 -36.70 -22.85 1.12
C ASP A 205 -37.48 -23.02 -0.20
N THR A 206 -38.50 -23.88 -0.21
CA THR A 206 -39.40 -24.05 -1.36
C THR A 206 -40.46 -22.96 -1.45
N ILE A 207 -40.77 -22.29 -0.34
CA ILE A 207 -41.74 -21.18 -0.31
C ILE A 207 -41.04 -19.82 -0.43
N GLY A 208 -39.83 -19.68 0.13
CA GLY A 208 -39.04 -18.46 0.09
C GLY A 208 -39.54 -17.40 1.08
N PHE A 209 -39.31 -16.11 0.77
CA PHE A 209 -39.69 -15.00 1.66
C PHE A 209 -41.20 -14.84 1.75
N ILE A 210 -41.71 -14.82 2.98
CA ILE A 210 -43.11 -14.56 3.30
C ILE A 210 -43.21 -13.27 4.11
N ASP A 211 -44.06 -12.34 3.68
CA ASP A 211 -44.39 -11.13 4.44
C ASP A 211 -45.17 -11.53 5.71
N LEU A 212 -44.60 -11.22 6.87
CA LEU A 212 -45.14 -11.61 8.16
C LEU A 212 -46.49 -10.98 8.48
N VAL A 213 -46.80 -9.80 7.93
CA VAL A 213 -48.06 -9.07 8.20
C VAL A 213 -49.12 -9.33 7.12
N ASN A 214 -48.73 -9.87 5.96
CA ASN A 214 -49.63 -10.15 4.85
C ASN A 214 -49.29 -11.46 4.11
N ASN A 215 -49.76 -12.58 4.64
CA ASN A 215 -49.60 -13.91 4.07
C ASN A 215 -50.85 -14.79 4.26
N ASP A 216 -50.90 -15.92 3.55
CA ASP A 216 -52.05 -16.84 3.55
C ASP A 216 -52.05 -17.82 4.75
N ILE A 217 -51.07 -17.73 5.66
CA ILE A 217 -50.87 -18.68 6.77
C ILE A 217 -51.38 -18.06 8.07
N TYR A 218 -50.78 -16.94 8.48
CA TYR A 218 -51.20 -16.16 9.63
C TYR A 218 -50.54 -14.77 9.59
N ASN A 219 -51.36 -13.73 9.59
CA ASN A 219 -50.89 -12.35 9.62
C ASN A 219 -50.51 -11.96 11.04
N LEU A 220 -49.24 -11.62 11.25
CA LEU A 220 -48.78 -11.10 12.54
C LEU A 220 -49.49 -9.78 12.85
N PRO A 221 -49.83 -9.54 14.14
CA PRO A 221 -50.54 -8.35 14.59
C PRO A 221 -49.67 -7.08 14.62
N GLY A 222 -48.40 -7.19 14.24
CA GLY A 222 -47.41 -6.13 14.24
C GLY A 222 -46.20 -6.50 13.40
N LYS A 223 -45.33 -5.52 13.13
CA LYS A 223 -44.05 -5.80 12.49
C LYS A 223 -43.07 -6.43 13.47
N LEU A 224 -42.13 -7.18 12.92
CA LEU A 224 -41.10 -7.85 13.70
C LEU A 224 -40.24 -6.82 14.42
N VAL A 225 -39.96 -7.05 15.70
CA VAL A 225 -38.96 -6.25 16.41
C VAL A 225 -37.59 -6.85 16.08
N LEU A 226 -36.91 -6.26 15.11
CA LEU A 226 -35.57 -6.61 14.65
C LEU A 226 -34.90 -5.33 14.14
N TYR A 227 -33.77 -4.98 14.73
CA TYR A 227 -33.11 -3.70 14.54
C TYR A 227 -31.59 -3.81 14.60
N ALA A 228 -30.89 -2.79 14.13
CA ALA A 228 -29.44 -2.79 14.03
C ALA A 228 -28.79 -1.71 14.90
N SER A 229 -27.52 -1.92 15.21
CA SER A 229 -26.60 -0.97 15.84
C SER A 229 -25.46 -0.66 14.89
N GLY A 230 -24.94 0.56 14.99
CA GLY A 230 -23.92 1.06 14.08
C GLY A 230 -23.56 2.50 14.35
N VAL A 231 -22.62 3.02 13.56
CA VAL A 231 -22.07 4.37 13.70
C VAL A 231 -22.51 5.20 12.48
N PRO A 232 -23.33 6.26 12.66
CA PRO A 232 -23.66 7.18 11.59
C PRO A 232 -22.43 8.05 11.28
N GLY A 233 -22.14 8.23 10.00
CA GLY A 233 -20.95 8.94 9.50
C GLY A 233 -21.26 10.29 8.87
N GLY A 234 -22.51 10.74 8.86
CA GLY A 234 -22.87 12.01 8.25
C GLY A 234 -22.43 13.23 9.05
N ILE A 235 -22.02 14.23 8.29
CA ILE A 235 -21.15 15.35 8.60
C ILE A 235 -21.49 16.20 9.85
N ALA A 236 -20.59 16.19 10.84
CA ALA A 236 -20.11 17.49 11.35
C ALA A 236 -19.58 18.26 10.14
N GLU A 237 -19.85 19.58 10.01
CA GLU A 237 -19.35 20.44 8.92
C GLU A 237 -17.97 19.96 8.46
N GLN A 238 -17.91 19.34 7.27
CA GLN A 238 -16.65 18.86 6.73
C GLN A 238 -15.97 20.05 6.08
N PRO A 239 -14.66 20.21 6.31
CA PRO A 239 -13.92 21.23 5.61
C PRO A 239 -13.99 20.96 4.10
N ASP A 240 -14.12 22.03 3.32
CA ASP A 240 -14.03 21.93 1.86
C ASP A 240 -12.68 21.27 1.50
N PRO A 241 -12.63 20.39 0.49
CA PRO A 241 -11.38 19.77 0.04
C PRO A 241 -10.29 20.81 -0.19
N GLN A 242 -9.04 20.46 0.10
CA GLN A 242 -7.86 21.32 -0.13
C GLN A 242 -6.75 20.44 -0.69
N ILE A 243 -6.47 20.56 -1.98
CA ILE A 243 -5.54 19.69 -2.71
C ILE A 243 -4.29 20.46 -3.13
N THR A 244 -3.14 19.79 -3.10
CA THR A 244 -1.88 20.35 -3.63
C THR A 244 -1.06 19.24 -4.29
N ILE A 245 -0.49 19.52 -5.46
CA ILE A 245 0.41 18.61 -6.16
C ILE A 245 1.78 18.64 -5.49
N LEU A 246 2.19 17.48 -4.97
CA LEU A 246 3.51 17.28 -4.36
C LEU A 246 4.56 16.97 -5.42
N SER A 247 4.23 16.06 -6.34
CA SER A 247 5.07 15.66 -7.46
C SER A 247 4.21 15.39 -8.69
N PRO A 248 4.62 15.80 -9.89
CA PRO A 248 5.75 16.71 -10.16
C PRO A 248 5.46 18.15 -9.70
N ARG A 249 6.50 18.90 -9.28
CA ARG A 249 6.35 20.32 -8.92
C ARG A 249 6.20 21.21 -10.16
N ASP A 250 5.70 22.43 -9.96
CA ASP A 250 5.62 23.41 -11.05
C ASP A 250 6.98 23.66 -11.72
N SER A 251 6.96 23.72 -13.05
CA SER A 251 8.11 23.80 -13.94
C SER A 251 9.07 22.61 -13.91
N ALA A 252 8.67 21.46 -13.35
CA ALA A 252 9.49 20.25 -13.39
C ALA A 252 9.56 19.64 -14.80
N VAL A 253 10.66 18.94 -15.07
CA VAL A 253 10.82 18.03 -16.20
C VAL A 253 10.38 16.64 -15.73
N VAL A 254 9.40 16.07 -16.41
CA VAL A 254 8.80 14.77 -16.10
C VAL A 254 9.35 13.73 -17.06
N PHE A 255 9.99 12.71 -16.52
CA PHE A 255 10.57 11.58 -17.26
C PHE A 255 9.61 10.39 -17.18
N CYS A 256 9.09 9.94 -18.31
CA CYS A 256 8.03 8.92 -18.34
C CYS A 256 8.56 7.49 -18.16
N PRO A 257 7.83 6.59 -17.47
CA PRO A 257 6.65 6.86 -16.64
C PRO A 257 7.01 7.53 -15.30
N ASP A 258 6.10 8.33 -14.76
CA ASP A 258 6.30 9.04 -13.48
C ASP A 258 5.07 8.97 -12.58
N GLU A 259 5.25 9.19 -11.27
CA GLU A 259 4.15 9.28 -10.31
C GLU A 259 3.65 10.72 -10.19
N ILE A 260 2.33 10.90 -10.28
CA ILE A 260 1.67 12.12 -9.82
C ILE A 260 1.18 11.87 -8.40
N TRP A 261 1.76 12.57 -7.43
CA TRP A 261 1.45 12.44 -6.01
C TRP A 261 0.89 13.77 -5.48
N VAL A 262 -0.20 13.70 -4.72
CA VAL A 262 -0.88 14.90 -4.20
C VAL A 262 -1.15 14.78 -2.71
N HIS A 263 -1.31 15.94 -2.07
CA HIS A 263 -1.64 16.06 -0.66
C HIS A 263 -3.00 16.71 -0.50
N GLU A 264 -3.93 15.98 0.12
CA GLU A 264 -5.22 16.52 0.56
C GLU A 264 -5.10 16.91 2.03
N THR A 265 -5.30 18.20 2.34
CA THR A 265 -4.99 18.77 3.66
C THR A 265 -6.21 19.33 4.39
N SER A 266 -7.41 19.21 3.81
CA SER A 266 -8.62 19.73 4.46
C SER A 266 -8.90 19.01 5.78
N GLY A 267 -8.53 17.73 5.89
CA GLY A 267 -8.98 16.84 6.97
C GLY A 267 -10.43 16.37 6.77
N SER A 268 -10.95 16.49 5.54
CA SER A 268 -12.27 16.01 5.15
C SER A 268 -12.27 14.49 5.09
N ASN A 269 -13.17 13.85 5.85
CA ASN A 269 -13.29 12.39 5.88
C ASN A 269 -14.22 11.86 4.77
N ILE A 270 -14.65 12.73 3.86
CA ILE A 270 -15.65 12.44 2.85
C ILE A 270 -15.14 12.67 1.42
N ILE A 271 -13.83 12.81 1.24
CA ILE A 271 -13.23 12.82 -0.10
C ILE A 271 -13.62 11.52 -0.79
N GLN A 272 -14.26 11.64 -1.95
CA GLN A 272 -14.77 10.51 -2.72
C GLN A 272 -13.72 9.99 -3.69
N TYR A 273 -13.02 10.91 -4.37
CA TYR A 273 -11.89 10.60 -5.24
C TYR A 273 -11.05 11.84 -5.53
N VAL A 274 -9.82 11.61 -5.97
CA VAL A 274 -9.00 12.61 -6.67
C VAL A 274 -8.87 12.19 -8.14
N SER A 275 -9.20 13.10 -9.07
CA SER A 275 -8.97 12.89 -10.51
C SER A 275 -7.72 13.61 -10.97
N PHE A 276 -6.97 12.98 -11.89
CA PHE A 276 -5.74 13.48 -12.46
C PHE A 276 -5.92 13.68 -13.95
N GLU A 277 -5.56 14.87 -14.45
CA GLU A 277 -5.80 15.26 -15.83
C GLU A 277 -4.61 16.04 -16.40
N TYR A 278 -4.42 16.00 -17.71
CA TYR A 278 -3.43 16.81 -18.41
C TYR A 278 -4.02 17.56 -19.61
N SER A 279 -3.35 18.63 -20.05
CA SER A 279 -3.66 19.35 -21.29
C SER A 279 -2.39 19.89 -21.96
N ASN A 280 -2.39 19.91 -23.30
CA ASN A 280 -1.39 20.61 -24.13
C ASN A 280 -2.06 21.76 -24.89
N GLY A 281 -2.62 22.72 -24.14
CA GLY A 281 -3.30 23.90 -24.70
C GLY A 281 -4.72 23.66 -25.26
N GLY A 282 -5.32 22.49 -24.99
CA GLY A 282 -6.67 22.10 -25.39
C GLY A 282 -7.55 21.70 -24.21
N ASP A 283 -8.56 20.87 -24.48
CA ASP A 283 -9.37 20.25 -23.42
C ASP A 283 -8.51 19.32 -22.55
N PHE A 284 -8.86 19.22 -21.27
CA PHE A 284 -8.19 18.29 -20.35
C PHE A 284 -8.57 16.85 -20.67
N VAL A 285 -7.57 15.96 -20.59
CA VAL A 285 -7.69 14.53 -20.75
C VAL A 285 -7.45 13.87 -19.40
N GLU A 286 -8.38 13.03 -18.96
CA GLU A 286 -8.26 12.27 -17.71
C GLU A 286 -7.21 11.17 -17.85
N ILE A 287 -6.25 11.16 -16.91
CA ILE A 287 -5.25 10.09 -16.72
C ILE A 287 -5.89 8.95 -15.95
N GLY A 288 -6.59 9.30 -14.85
CA GLY A 288 -7.31 8.37 -14.01
C GLY A 288 -7.75 9.01 -12.69
N ARG A 289 -8.18 8.17 -11.75
CA ARG A 289 -8.70 8.59 -10.45
C ARG A 289 -8.22 7.64 -9.35
N ASP A 290 -8.02 8.20 -8.17
CA ASP A 290 -7.78 7.47 -6.92
C ASP A 290 -8.99 7.65 -6.00
N TYR A 291 -9.52 6.56 -5.47
CA TYR A 291 -10.76 6.49 -4.69
C TYR A 291 -10.57 6.14 -3.22
N ASP A 292 -9.39 5.65 -2.83
CA ASP A 292 -9.18 5.16 -1.46
C ASP A 292 -8.33 6.12 -0.63
N GLY A 293 -7.41 6.87 -1.27
CA GLY A 293 -6.56 7.86 -0.60
C GLY A 293 -5.77 7.29 0.58
N THR A 294 -5.56 5.96 0.61
CA THR A 294 -4.96 5.28 1.76
C THR A 294 -3.53 5.75 1.90
N SER A 295 -3.20 6.43 3.01
CA SER A 295 -1.85 6.92 3.28
C SER A 295 -1.20 6.17 4.45
N PRO A 296 0.11 5.82 4.35
CA PRO A 296 0.88 5.27 5.45
C PRO A 296 1.05 6.29 6.60
N LEU A 297 0.49 5.99 7.77
CA LEU A 297 0.81 6.69 9.01
C LEU A 297 1.97 5.99 9.74
N ARG A 298 3.00 6.76 10.11
CA ARG A 298 4.14 6.25 10.90
C ARG A 298 4.15 6.89 12.29
N ASP A 299 3.62 6.15 13.25
CA ASP A 299 3.43 6.58 14.64
C ASP A 299 4.30 5.80 15.64
N GLN A 300 5.20 4.93 15.17
CA GLN A 300 6.11 4.11 16.00
C GLN A 300 5.43 3.07 16.90
N THR A 301 4.10 2.98 16.90
CA THR A 301 3.34 2.16 17.84
C THR A 301 2.48 1.12 17.13
N ASN A 302 1.82 1.52 16.04
CA ASN A 302 0.88 0.71 15.28
C ASN A 302 1.51 0.24 13.96
N PRO A 303 1.01 -0.88 13.41
CA PRO A 303 1.40 -1.30 12.07
C PRO A 303 1.08 -0.24 11.04
N THR A 304 2.00 -0.03 10.11
CA THR A 304 1.79 0.89 8.99
C THR A 304 0.80 0.26 7.99
N LEU A 305 -0.18 1.04 7.55
CA LEU A 305 -1.08 0.64 6.48
C LEU A 305 -0.36 0.73 5.14
N ASN A 306 -0.57 -0.26 4.28
CA ASN A 306 -0.15 -0.15 2.88
C ASN A 306 -0.95 0.96 2.21
N GLY A 307 -0.26 1.86 1.52
CA GLY A 307 -0.87 3.00 0.86
C GLY A 307 0.19 3.91 0.23
N ALA A 308 -0.27 4.89 -0.55
CA ALA A 308 0.58 5.89 -1.17
C ALA A 308 0.00 7.31 -1.04
N GLY A 309 -1.10 7.45 -0.30
CA GLY A 309 -2.02 8.58 -0.38
C GLY A 309 -2.63 8.68 -1.77
N TYR A 310 -3.18 9.85 -2.08
CA TYR A 310 -3.73 10.12 -3.40
C TYR A 310 -2.60 10.22 -4.43
N SER A 311 -2.51 9.21 -5.29
CA SER A 311 -1.45 9.14 -6.31
C SER A 311 -1.89 8.37 -7.56
N ILE A 312 -1.21 8.61 -8.67
CA ILE A 312 -1.36 7.78 -9.86
C ILE A 312 -0.03 7.66 -10.62
N ASN A 313 0.28 6.45 -11.06
CA ASN A 313 1.38 6.24 -12.01
C ASN A 313 0.91 6.60 -13.42
N TRP A 314 1.61 7.54 -14.04
CA TRP A 314 1.31 8.04 -15.37
C TRP A 314 2.37 7.61 -16.38
N ASP A 315 1.98 6.72 -17.29
CA ASP A 315 2.79 6.37 -18.45
C ASP A 315 2.57 7.39 -19.58
N CYS A 316 3.40 8.43 -19.59
CA CYS A 316 3.43 9.47 -20.63
C CYS A 316 4.39 9.16 -21.79
N SER A 317 4.95 7.95 -21.88
CA SER A 317 5.98 7.60 -22.89
C SER A 317 5.49 7.70 -24.35
N ALA A 318 4.18 7.65 -24.57
CA ALA A 318 3.57 7.79 -25.89
C ALA A 318 3.21 9.25 -26.26
N MET A 319 3.49 10.21 -25.38
CA MET A 319 3.17 11.61 -25.58
C MET A 319 4.23 12.33 -26.42
N THR A 320 3.88 13.49 -26.97
CA THR A 320 4.86 14.34 -27.62
C THR A 320 5.60 15.15 -26.57
N GLU A 321 6.92 15.27 -26.73
CA GLU A 321 7.75 16.14 -25.91
C GLU A 321 7.24 17.60 -25.92
N GLY A 322 7.32 18.28 -24.77
CA GLY A 322 7.00 19.71 -24.64
C GLY A 322 6.25 20.07 -23.36
N PHE A 323 5.71 21.29 -23.32
CA PHE A 323 5.00 21.79 -22.14
C PHE A 323 3.56 21.30 -22.04
N TYR A 324 3.19 20.85 -20.84
CA TYR A 324 1.85 20.39 -20.48
C TYR A 324 1.37 21.06 -19.20
N THR A 325 0.06 21.18 -19.07
CA THR A 325 -0.59 21.58 -17.81
C THR A 325 -1.17 20.33 -17.16
N LEU A 326 -0.71 20.02 -15.95
CA LEU A 326 -1.32 19.01 -15.08
C LEU A 326 -2.35 19.67 -14.18
N ARG A 327 -3.47 18.99 -13.98
CA ARG A 327 -4.55 19.40 -13.09
C ARG A 327 -4.99 18.22 -12.24
N THR A 328 -5.13 18.45 -10.95
CA THR A 328 -5.71 17.48 -10.02
C THR A 328 -6.93 18.06 -9.35
N ILE A 329 -7.96 17.24 -9.14
CA ILE A 329 -9.24 17.69 -8.59
C ILE A 329 -9.65 16.71 -7.49
N ALA A 330 -9.67 17.17 -6.24
CA ALA A 330 -10.27 16.43 -5.13
C ALA A 330 -11.78 16.69 -5.14
N THR A 331 -12.60 15.64 -5.14
CA THR A 331 -14.07 15.74 -5.09
C THR A 331 -14.59 14.96 -3.90
N ASP A 332 -15.42 15.59 -3.07
CA ASP A 332 -16.07 14.93 -1.95
C ASP A 332 -17.42 14.28 -2.33
N THR A 333 -18.01 13.51 -1.41
CA THR A 333 -19.31 12.87 -1.62
C THR A 333 -20.49 13.84 -1.79
N MET A 334 -20.30 15.12 -1.50
CA MET A 334 -21.26 16.21 -1.74
C MET A 334 -21.03 16.93 -3.08
N ASN A 335 -20.04 16.51 -3.87
CA ASN A 335 -19.54 17.16 -5.08
C ASN A 335 -18.97 18.57 -4.85
N VAL A 336 -18.50 18.88 -3.64
CA VAL A 336 -17.59 20.00 -3.42
C VAL A 336 -16.22 19.56 -3.89
N SER A 337 -15.50 20.46 -4.55
CA SER A 337 -14.20 20.14 -5.12
C SER A 337 -13.21 21.28 -4.98
N ASP A 338 -11.94 20.92 -4.87
CA ASP A 338 -10.82 21.83 -4.98
C ASP A 338 -9.86 21.36 -6.07
N THR A 339 -9.04 22.26 -6.58
CA THR A 339 -8.21 22.01 -7.76
C THR A 339 -6.84 22.65 -7.61
N ASP A 340 -5.81 21.87 -7.94
CA ASP A 340 -4.46 22.39 -8.10
C ASP A 340 -3.93 22.15 -9.53
N ILE A 341 -3.07 23.05 -9.99
CA ILE A 341 -2.59 23.11 -11.37
C ILE A 341 -1.11 23.45 -11.38
N VAL A 342 -0.33 22.65 -12.11
CA VAL A 342 1.09 22.90 -12.38
C VAL A 342 1.38 22.83 -13.88
N THR A 343 2.40 23.56 -14.32
CA THR A 343 2.94 23.43 -15.68
C THR A 343 4.21 22.60 -15.63
N ILE A 344 4.31 21.57 -16.47
CA ILE A 344 5.46 20.66 -16.55
C ILE A 344 6.00 20.59 -17.96
N TYR A 345 7.24 20.15 -18.10
CA TYR A 345 7.81 19.72 -19.37
C TYR A 345 7.82 18.20 -19.42
N ILE A 346 7.17 17.59 -20.40
CA ILE A 346 7.19 16.13 -20.58
C ILE A 346 8.37 15.79 -21.48
N GLU A 347 9.23 14.91 -20.98
CA GLU A 347 10.28 14.23 -21.72
C GLU A 347 9.92 12.72 -21.81
N PRO A 348 9.25 12.29 -22.89
CA PRO A 348 8.75 10.92 -23.04
C PRO A 348 9.86 9.88 -23.25
N THR A 349 11.04 10.32 -23.67
CA THR A 349 12.23 9.50 -23.91
C THR A 349 13.40 10.07 -23.10
N PRO A 350 13.47 9.78 -21.78
CA PRO A 350 14.42 10.43 -20.88
C PRO A 350 15.88 10.28 -21.33
N PRO A 351 16.73 11.31 -21.13
CA PRO A 351 18.16 11.29 -21.45
C PRO A 351 18.92 10.44 -20.43
N ILE A 352 18.61 9.15 -20.39
CA ILE A 352 19.21 8.15 -19.53
C ILE A 352 19.82 7.11 -20.46
N ALA A 353 21.15 7.07 -20.52
CA ALA A 353 21.87 5.99 -21.16
C ALA A 353 22.22 4.92 -20.13
N ASP A 354 21.53 3.80 -20.21
CA ASP A 354 21.77 2.63 -19.36
C ASP A 354 23.07 1.95 -19.73
N ILE A 355 23.89 1.68 -18.72
CA ILE A 355 25.09 0.86 -18.90
C ILE A 355 24.67 -0.60 -19.02
N VAL A 356 24.58 -1.08 -20.26
CA VAL A 356 24.19 -2.46 -20.59
C VAL A 356 25.36 -3.45 -20.50
N TYR A 357 26.60 -2.96 -20.58
CA TYR A 357 27.78 -3.77 -20.29
C TYR A 357 28.89 -2.89 -19.71
N PRO A 358 29.61 -3.34 -18.67
CA PRO A 358 29.42 -4.60 -17.92
C PRO A 358 28.17 -4.61 -17.04
N SER A 359 27.68 -5.81 -16.69
CA SER A 359 26.46 -5.98 -15.89
C SER A 359 26.76 -5.82 -14.40
N VAL A 360 25.75 -5.46 -13.62
CA VAL A 360 25.87 -5.40 -12.15
C VAL A 360 26.35 -6.75 -11.61
N GLY A 361 27.41 -6.72 -10.80
CA GLY A 361 28.01 -7.92 -10.21
C GLY A 361 29.14 -8.56 -11.02
N ASP A 362 29.34 -8.15 -12.29
CA ASP A 362 30.48 -8.62 -13.07
C ASP A 362 31.79 -8.04 -12.48
N PRO A 363 32.84 -8.85 -12.29
CA PRO A 363 34.17 -8.29 -12.09
C PRO A 363 34.60 -7.56 -13.38
N PHE A 364 35.49 -6.58 -13.26
CA PHE A 364 36.15 -5.95 -14.42
C PHE A 364 37.67 -5.85 -14.25
N CYS A 365 38.39 -5.84 -15.37
CA CYS A 365 39.85 -5.67 -15.47
C CYS A 365 40.22 -4.93 -16.79
N PRO A 366 41.34 -4.22 -16.89
CA PRO A 366 41.73 -3.47 -18.10
C PRO A 366 42.13 -4.37 -19.28
N GLU A 367 41.86 -4.04 -20.54
CA GLU A 367 40.93 -3.00 -21.05
C GLU A 367 39.54 -3.63 -21.24
N PHE A 368 38.46 -2.89 -20.97
CA PHE A 368 37.11 -3.37 -21.23
C PHE A 368 36.23 -2.27 -21.85
N ASN A 369 35.18 -2.71 -22.54
CA ASN A 369 34.22 -1.80 -23.17
C ASN A 369 33.12 -1.46 -22.16
N ILE A 370 32.70 -0.21 -22.15
CA ILE A 370 31.45 0.24 -21.54
C ILE A 370 30.49 0.44 -22.68
N ILE A 371 29.43 -0.36 -22.73
CA ILE A 371 28.38 -0.27 -23.74
C ILE A 371 27.18 0.37 -23.06
N MET A 372 26.67 1.44 -23.67
CA MET A 372 25.52 2.16 -23.18
C MET A 372 24.39 2.08 -24.22
N SER A 373 23.16 2.18 -23.75
CA SER A 373 21.98 2.21 -24.60
C SER A 373 20.99 3.21 -24.05
N SER A 374 20.37 3.97 -24.94
CA SER A 374 19.25 4.84 -24.57
C SER A 374 18.16 4.77 -25.61
N ASN A 375 16.93 5.04 -25.19
CA ASN A 375 15.79 5.19 -26.07
C ASN A 375 15.61 6.65 -26.53
N ASP A 376 16.31 7.59 -25.90
CA ASP A 376 16.33 9.00 -26.26
C ASP A 376 17.03 9.22 -27.61
N GLU A 377 16.30 9.85 -28.54
CA GLU A 377 16.77 10.15 -29.89
C GLU A 377 17.67 11.39 -30.01
N ASN A 378 17.70 12.26 -29.00
CA ASN A 378 18.33 13.58 -29.01
C ASN A 378 19.51 13.72 -28.04
N ILE A 379 20.05 12.62 -27.51
CA ILE A 379 21.31 12.61 -26.74
C ILE A 379 22.43 13.36 -27.48
N SER A 380 22.96 14.39 -26.81
CA SER A 380 24.09 15.19 -27.28
C SER A 380 25.43 14.67 -26.75
N SER A 381 25.46 14.11 -25.54
CA SER A 381 26.69 13.58 -24.94
C SER A 381 26.43 12.59 -23.81
N ILE A 382 27.38 11.67 -23.61
CA ILE A 382 27.47 10.83 -22.41
C ILE A 382 28.85 11.04 -21.78
N ASP A 383 28.86 11.63 -20.58
CA ASP A 383 30.02 11.80 -19.73
C ASP A 383 30.16 10.63 -18.76
N LEU A 384 31.23 9.86 -18.89
CA LEU A 384 31.56 8.73 -18.02
C LEU A 384 32.49 9.15 -16.90
N SER A 385 32.19 8.69 -15.69
CA SER A 385 33.01 8.90 -14.50
C SER A 385 33.06 7.67 -13.61
N TYR A 386 34.06 7.62 -12.73
CA TYR A 386 34.19 6.56 -11.73
C TYR A 386 34.56 7.10 -10.34
N LYS A 387 34.13 6.36 -9.31
CA LYS A 387 34.44 6.63 -7.90
C LYS A 387 34.67 5.31 -7.16
N GLU A 388 35.73 5.23 -6.36
CA GLU A 388 35.95 4.06 -5.49
C GLU A 388 34.85 3.97 -4.43
N SER A 389 34.25 2.79 -4.28
CA SER A 389 33.32 2.51 -3.19
C SER A 389 34.08 2.42 -1.87
N ASN A 390 33.56 3.09 -0.86
CA ASN A 390 34.04 3.02 0.50
C ASN A 390 33.23 1.97 1.29
N PRO A 391 33.81 0.80 1.60
CA PRO A 391 33.13 -0.27 2.35
C PRO A 391 32.87 0.09 3.82
N THR A 392 33.38 1.23 4.29
CA THR A 392 33.06 1.79 5.60
C THR A 392 32.75 3.27 5.43
N PHE A 393 31.49 3.56 5.08
CA PHE A 393 31.03 4.91 4.85
C PHE A 393 29.98 5.29 5.90
N ALA A 394 30.14 6.46 6.51
CA ALA A 394 29.18 7.01 7.44
C ALA A 394 29.16 8.54 7.35
N LEU A 395 27.96 9.12 7.40
CA LEU A 395 27.76 10.50 7.80
C LEU A 395 28.00 10.55 9.32
N ASN A 396 28.59 11.61 9.85
CA ASN A 396 28.86 11.67 11.29
C ASN A 396 27.65 12.29 11.98
N LEU A 397 26.48 11.65 11.85
CA LEU A 397 25.24 12.21 12.37
C LEU A 397 25.36 12.44 13.88
N GLU A 398 24.90 13.60 14.32
CA GLU A 398 24.57 13.78 15.73
C GLU A 398 23.32 12.96 16.09
N THR A 399 23.01 12.92 17.38
CA THR A 399 21.87 12.14 17.89
C THR A 399 20.99 13.01 18.77
N LEU A 400 19.68 12.76 18.70
CA LEU A 400 18.67 13.36 19.56
C LEU A 400 17.85 12.25 20.19
N ASN A 401 17.50 12.42 21.46
CA ASN A 401 16.65 11.48 22.17
C ASN A 401 15.20 11.99 22.17
N GLU A 402 14.25 11.14 21.77
CA GLU A 402 12.82 11.47 21.74
C GLU A 402 12.28 11.83 23.13
N ALA A 403 12.90 11.38 24.22
CA ALA A 403 12.54 11.77 25.58
C ALA A 403 12.69 13.29 25.85
N ASP A 404 13.41 14.02 24.99
CA ASP A 404 13.50 15.47 25.03
C ASP A 404 12.28 16.16 24.38
N PHE A 405 11.35 15.39 23.80
CA PHE A 405 10.21 15.85 23.01
C PHE A 405 8.88 15.21 23.46
N SER A 406 7.81 15.51 22.72
CA SER A 406 6.52 14.80 22.83
C SER A 406 6.60 13.45 22.09
N ALA A 407 5.64 12.56 22.31
CA ALA A 407 5.57 11.29 21.57
C ALA A 407 5.44 11.52 20.05
N TYR A 408 5.83 10.52 19.25
CA TYR A 408 5.64 10.48 17.79
C TYR A 408 6.66 11.32 16.97
N TYR A 409 7.83 11.60 17.53
CA TYR A 409 8.83 12.54 16.98
C TYR A 409 9.92 11.90 16.08
N SER A 410 9.77 10.63 15.68
CA SER A 410 10.74 9.97 14.79
C SER A 410 10.99 10.71 13.47
N ALA A 411 9.94 11.20 12.80
CA ALA A 411 10.07 11.92 11.52
C ALA A 411 10.72 13.31 11.68
N PRO A 412 10.27 14.18 12.60
CA PRO A 412 10.90 15.47 12.83
C PRO A 412 12.35 15.40 13.28
N ILE A 413 12.68 14.44 14.16
CA ILE A 413 14.08 14.20 14.58
C ILE A 413 14.90 13.80 13.35
N THR A 414 14.40 12.86 12.54
CA THR A 414 15.09 12.39 11.34
C THR A 414 15.36 13.53 10.33
N ALA A 415 14.37 14.41 10.10
CA ALA A 415 14.53 15.59 9.25
C ALA A 415 15.56 16.59 9.81
N ALA A 416 15.49 16.86 11.12
CA ALA A 416 16.43 17.78 11.76
C ALA A 416 17.88 17.29 11.69
N LEU A 417 18.10 15.99 11.94
CA LEU A 417 19.43 15.37 11.89
C LEU A 417 20.04 15.40 10.47
N THR A 418 19.23 15.11 9.44
CA THR A 418 19.71 15.10 8.05
C THR A 418 20.05 16.51 7.55
N ILE A 419 19.25 17.51 7.89
CA ILE A 419 19.55 18.92 7.54
C ILE A 419 20.74 19.46 8.33
N LYS A 420 20.86 19.07 9.61
CA LYS A 420 22.02 19.43 10.43
C LYS A 420 23.31 18.86 9.87
N GLU A 421 23.30 17.64 9.35
CA GLU A 421 24.46 17.06 8.67
C GLU A 421 24.87 17.86 7.42
N LEU A 422 23.91 18.32 6.61
CA LEU A 422 24.21 19.23 5.49
C LEU A 422 24.81 20.55 5.99
N ALA A 423 24.27 21.11 7.06
CA ALA A 423 24.78 22.34 7.64
C ALA A 423 26.24 22.20 8.11
N ASP A 424 26.59 21.08 8.76
CA ASP A 424 27.94 20.78 9.22
C ASP A 424 28.93 20.57 8.06
N ARG A 425 28.44 20.20 6.87
CA ARG A 425 29.22 20.06 5.63
C ARG A 425 29.47 21.35 4.88
N GLY A 426 29.11 22.50 5.45
CA GLY A 426 29.40 23.81 4.89
C GLY A 426 28.18 24.57 4.38
N TYR A 427 26.97 24.15 4.75
CA TYR A 427 25.71 24.83 4.40
C TYR A 427 24.97 25.37 5.64
N PRO A 428 25.61 26.13 6.54
CA PRO A 428 25.03 26.55 7.83
C PRO A 428 23.79 27.43 7.70
N GLN A 429 23.56 28.05 6.53
CA GLN A 429 22.35 28.79 6.22
C GLN A 429 21.09 27.93 6.29
N LEU A 430 21.21 26.61 6.11
CA LEU A 430 20.09 25.67 6.28
C LEU A 430 19.56 25.62 7.71
N LEU A 431 20.28 26.15 8.71
CA LEU A 431 19.79 26.24 10.10
C LEU A 431 19.22 27.61 10.44
N ASN A 432 19.09 28.51 9.46
CA ASN A 432 18.65 29.88 9.69
C ASN A 432 17.21 30.10 9.20
N TYR A 433 16.25 29.99 10.12
CA TYR A 433 14.83 30.26 9.88
C TYR A 433 14.44 31.58 10.54
N GLY A 434 14.88 32.70 9.96
CA GLY A 434 14.82 34.04 10.57
C GLY A 434 15.83 34.27 11.71
N SER A 435 16.14 33.23 12.47
CA SER A 435 17.25 33.15 13.44
C SER A 435 17.89 31.76 13.42
N PRO A 436 19.17 31.62 13.82
CA PRO A 436 19.82 30.31 13.92
C PRO A 436 19.08 29.38 14.89
N LEU A 437 18.76 28.17 14.44
CA LEU A 437 18.11 27.12 15.21
C LEU A 437 19.14 26.10 15.70
N THR A 438 18.94 25.59 16.91
CA THR A 438 19.57 24.32 17.33
C THR A 438 18.85 23.14 16.69
N THR A 439 19.46 21.96 16.68
CA THR A 439 18.82 20.77 16.10
C THR A 439 17.54 20.36 16.84
N THR A 440 17.48 20.54 18.16
CA THR A 440 16.24 20.36 18.94
C THR A 440 15.15 21.33 18.49
N GLN A 441 15.48 22.61 18.31
CA GLN A 441 14.52 23.61 17.83
C GLN A 441 14.08 23.33 16.39
N LEU A 442 14.98 22.78 15.57
CA LEU A 442 14.67 22.35 14.21
C LEU A 442 13.71 21.16 14.19
N ALA A 443 13.90 20.18 15.08
CA ALA A 443 12.98 19.06 15.24
C ALA A 443 11.59 19.54 15.70
N ASP A 444 11.50 20.47 16.65
CA ASP A 444 10.22 21.07 17.06
C ASP A 444 9.52 21.83 15.92
N LEU A 445 10.29 22.55 15.09
CA LEU A 445 9.75 23.21 13.90
C LEU A 445 9.15 22.18 12.93
N PHE A 446 9.88 21.10 12.64
CA PHE A 446 9.38 20.03 11.77
C PHE A 446 8.18 19.32 12.35
N ALA A 447 8.06 19.17 13.67
CA ALA A 447 6.87 18.60 14.28
C ALA A 447 5.60 19.40 13.98
N GLY A 448 5.74 20.73 13.84
CA GLY A 448 4.67 21.61 13.37
C GLY A 448 4.39 21.46 11.87
N LEU A 449 5.44 21.41 11.05
CA LEU A 449 5.31 21.27 9.58
C LEU A 449 4.77 19.91 9.15
N PHE A 450 5.04 18.86 9.93
CA PHE A 450 4.61 17.48 9.66
C PHE A 450 3.31 17.11 10.40
N ASN A 451 2.61 18.07 11.00
CA ASN A 451 1.33 17.87 11.69
C ASN A 451 1.34 16.78 12.79
N ILE A 452 2.48 16.55 13.45
CA ILE A 452 2.67 15.42 14.39
C ILE A 452 1.66 15.41 15.53
N ASN A 453 1.38 16.58 16.11
CA ASN A 453 0.45 16.70 17.23
C ASN A 453 -1.02 16.51 16.82
N ILE A 454 -1.33 16.67 15.53
CA ILE A 454 -2.68 16.47 14.98
C ILE A 454 -2.88 14.99 14.69
N ASN A 455 -1.88 14.37 14.03
CA ASN A 455 -1.99 13.01 13.51
C ASN A 455 -1.52 11.93 14.49
N ASN A 456 -0.85 12.31 15.59
CA ASN A 456 -0.13 11.38 16.49
C ASN A 456 0.89 10.51 15.73
N GLY A 457 1.60 11.12 14.79
CA GLY A 457 2.46 10.42 13.83
C GLY A 457 2.68 11.31 12.61
N ALA A 458 3.40 10.80 11.62
CA ALA A 458 3.60 11.50 10.35
C ALA A 458 3.07 10.66 9.19
N TYR A 459 2.25 11.28 8.33
CA TYR A 459 1.97 10.76 7.00
C TYR A 459 3.16 11.06 6.08
N ASP A 460 3.40 10.21 5.09
CA ASP A 460 4.51 10.39 4.16
C ASP A 460 4.38 11.73 3.37
N GLU A 461 3.15 12.15 3.04
CA GLU A 461 2.81 13.42 2.38
C GLU A 461 3.16 14.64 3.25
N ASP A 462 2.84 14.57 4.55
CA ASP A 462 3.13 15.63 5.52
C ASP A 462 4.64 15.87 5.64
N VAL A 463 5.43 14.78 5.66
CA VAL A 463 6.90 14.88 5.73
C VAL A 463 7.44 15.49 4.44
N PHE A 464 7.02 15.02 3.28
CA PHE A 464 7.49 15.53 1.99
C PHE A 464 7.12 17.01 1.78
N SER A 465 5.85 17.35 2.01
CA SER A 465 5.34 18.72 1.96
C SER A 465 6.07 19.64 2.92
N GLY A 466 6.23 19.21 4.18
CA GLY A 466 6.90 20.02 5.21
C GLY A 466 8.38 20.25 4.94
N LEU A 467 9.08 19.27 4.36
CA LEU A 467 10.48 19.43 3.93
C LEU A 467 10.59 20.47 2.81
N HIS A 468 9.68 20.44 1.84
CA HIS A 468 9.64 21.45 0.77
C HIS A 468 9.28 22.84 1.28
N GLN A 469 8.28 22.94 2.16
CA GLN A 469 7.92 24.21 2.79
C GLN A 469 9.12 24.80 3.55
N TYR A 470 9.87 23.96 4.26
CA TYR A 470 11.10 24.38 4.92
C TYR A 470 12.18 24.82 3.93
N ASN A 471 12.41 24.06 2.85
CA ASN A 471 13.39 24.41 1.84
C ASN A 471 13.05 25.75 1.18
N ASP A 472 11.79 25.98 0.82
CA ASP A 472 11.33 27.23 0.22
C ASP A 472 11.56 28.43 1.16
N SER A 473 11.38 28.23 2.46
CA SER A 473 11.63 29.26 3.49
C SER A 473 13.12 29.56 3.74
N THR A 474 14.01 28.61 3.44
CA THR A 474 15.46 28.71 3.68
C THR A 474 16.25 29.06 2.42
N GLY A 475 15.56 29.52 1.38
CA GLY A 475 16.16 30.00 0.13
C GLY A 475 16.25 28.95 -0.98
N ASN A 476 15.52 27.84 -0.84
CA ASN A 476 15.39 26.78 -1.84
C ASN A 476 16.75 26.25 -2.30
N LEU A 477 17.55 25.80 -1.34
CA LEU A 477 18.96 25.40 -1.52
C LEU A 477 19.14 23.89 -1.65
N MET A 478 18.15 23.11 -1.23
CA MET A 478 18.19 21.65 -1.27
C MET A 478 17.43 21.11 -2.48
N ASP A 479 17.90 19.98 -2.99
CA ASP A 479 17.09 19.07 -3.81
C ASP A 479 16.55 17.99 -2.88
N ILE A 480 15.23 17.85 -2.83
CA ILE A 480 14.55 16.86 -1.99
C ILE A 480 13.84 15.92 -2.95
N ASN A 481 14.36 14.70 -3.06
CA ASN A 481 13.82 13.67 -3.93
C ASN A 481 13.32 12.52 -3.07
N TYR A 482 12.34 11.78 -3.59
CA TYR A 482 11.86 10.58 -2.96
C TYR A 482 11.95 9.37 -3.88
N THR A 483 12.01 8.19 -3.28
CA THR A 483 11.93 6.91 -3.98
C THR A 483 11.07 5.98 -3.15
N ARG A 484 9.98 5.47 -3.73
CA ARG A 484 9.17 4.42 -3.12
C ARG A 484 9.86 3.08 -3.34
N PHE A 485 9.86 2.24 -2.32
CA PHE A 485 10.43 0.88 -2.37
C PHE A 485 11.83 0.85 -3.02
N PRO A 486 12.80 1.64 -2.52
CA PRO A 486 14.09 1.80 -3.19
C PRO A 486 14.82 0.47 -3.31
N THR A 487 15.40 0.23 -4.48
CA THR A 487 16.37 -0.83 -4.70
C THR A 487 17.66 -0.53 -3.94
N PHE A 488 18.49 -1.56 -3.72
CA PHE A 488 19.75 -1.37 -3.02
C PHE A 488 20.74 -0.47 -3.76
N ILE A 489 20.73 -0.48 -5.10
CA ILE A 489 21.60 0.40 -5.90
C ILE A 489 21.14 1.85 -5.86
N GLU A 490 19.83 2.14 -5.86
CA GLU A 490 19.31 3.50 -5.69
C GLU A 490 19.68 4.05 -4.32
N PHE A 491 19.51 3.23 -3.28
CA PHE A 491 19.92 3.56 -1.92
C PHE A 491 21.41 3.90 -1.82
N LEU A 492 22.29 3.04 -2.35
CA LEU A 492 23.74 3.29 -2.35
C LEU A 492 24.12 4.48 -3.24
N SER A 493 23.39 4.70 -4.33
CA SER A 493 23.64 5.81 -5.25
C SER A 493 23.33 7.15 -4.57
N ALA A 494 22.21 7.24 -3.85
CA ALA A 494 21.87 8.41 -3.04
C ALA A 494 22.89 8.63 -1.91
N PHE A 495 23.14 7.59 -1.13
CA PHE A 495 23.87 7.74 0.12
C PHE A 495 25.40 7.74 -0.02
N GLU A 496 25.98 6.75 -0.71
CA GLU A 496 27.45 6.60 -0.80
C GLU A 496 28.03 7.33 -2.02
N TYR A 497 27.40 7.16 -3.18
CA TYR A 497 27.90 7.75 -4.43
C TYR A 497 27.69 9.26 -4.45
N ARG A 498 26.47 9.76 -4.22
CA ARG A 498 26.17 11.19 -4.10
C ARG A 498 26.58 11.78 -2.75
N GLY A 499 26.58 10.98 -1.69
CA GLY A 499 26.96 11.44 -0.36
C GLY A 499 25.83 12.15 0.37
N ASN A 500 24.58 12.03 -0.10
CA ASN A 500 23.45 12.78 0.42
C ASN A 500 22.90 12.11 1.70
N PRO A 501 22.53 12.88 2.74
CA PRO A 501 21.73 12.37 3.84
C PRO A 501 20.40 11.79 3.34
N VAL A 502 20.04 10.63 3.88
CA VAL A 502 18.79 9.96 3.54
C VAL A 502 17.94 9.71 4.78
N MET A 503 16.64 9.99 4.64
CA MET A 503 15.60 9.63 5.59
C MET A 503 14.93 8.35 5.10
N LEU A 504 14.76 7.37 5.97
CA LEU A 504 14.16 6.08 5.64
C LEU A 504 12.82 5.93 6.36
N ALA A 505 11.76 5.73 5.59
CA ALA A 505 10.43 5.39 6.05
C ALA A 505 10.31 3.87 6.07
N VAL A 506 10.24 3.29 7.27
CA VAL A 506 10.20 1.84 7.50
C VAL A 506 8.79 1.44 7.88
N GLY A 507 8.23 0.47 7.15
CA GLY A 507 6.91 -0.10 7.42
C GLY A 507 6.99 -1.38 8.25
N GLY A 508 5.84 -2.05 8.42
CA GLY A 508 5.74 -3.32 9.14
C GLY A 508 4.91 -3.23 10.42
N SER A 509 5.30 -3.99 11.45
CA SER A 509 4.52 -4.06 12.70
C SER A 509 4.45 -2.75 13.47
N GLN A 510 5.41 -1.85 13.22
CA GLN A 510 5.46 -0.49 13.75
C GLN A 510 6.11 0.42 12.70
N GLY A 511 5.47 1.54 12.37
CA GLY A 511 6.01 2.47 11.37
C GLY A 511 7.04 3.45 11.94
N TYR A 512 8.21 3.54 11.32
CA TYR A 512 9.31 4.41 11.81
C TYR A 512 9.90 5.30 10.73
N TRP A 513 10.57 6.36 11.20
CA TRP A 513 11.50 7.17 10.41
C TRP A 513 12.89 7.06 11.01
N PHE A 514 13.89 6.80 10.17
CA PHE A 514 15.30 6.77 10.59
C PHE A 514 16.15 7.69 9.73
N ALA A 515 17.05 8.43 10.36
CA ALA A 515 18.17 9.05 9.67
C ALA A 515 19.27 8.00 9.47
N PHE A 516 19.60 7.70 8.21
CA PHE A 516 20.63 6.72 7.92
C PHE A 516 22.02 7.30 8.17
N ASN A 517 22.81 6.64 9.01
CA ASN A 517 24.13 7.13 9.42
C ASN A 517 25.25 6.53 8.58
N GLY A 518 25.19 5.26 8.20
CA GLY A 518 26.31 4.62 7.50
C GLY A 518 26.25 3.11 7.44
N PHE A 519 27.26 2.49 6.86
CA PHE A 519 27.40 1.03 6.83
C PHE A 519 28.87 0.61 6.98
N THR A 520 29.05 -0.64 7.41
CA THR A 520 30.36 -1.26 7.60
C THR A 520 30.41 -2.64 6.96
N GLY A 521 31.43 -2.90 6.15
CA GLY A 521 31.69 -4.21 5.54
C GLY A 521 31.64 -4.20 4.01
N ASN A 522 32.02 -5.33 3.39
CA ASN A 522 31.92 -5.48 1.94
C ASN A 522 30.50 -5.95 1.58
N PRO A 523 29.68 -5.15 0.90
CA PRO A 523 28.28 -5.44 0.63
C PRO A 523 28.08 -6.47 -0.51
N ASN A 524 28.84 -7.57 -0.51
CA ASN A 524 28.76 -8.60 -1.55
C ASN A 524 28.06 -9.89 -1.07
N PHE A 525 27.49 -9.94 0.14
CA PHE A 525 26.96 -11.17 0.76
C PHE A 525 25.47 -11.12 1.16
N GLY A 526 24.69 -10.21 0.59
CA GLY A 526 23.21 -10.17 0.72
C GLY A 526 22.66 -9.73 2.08
N VAL A 527 23.51 -9.54 3.10
CA VAL A 527 23.15 -8.91 4.38
C VAL A 527 24.25 -7.93 4.81
N TYR A 528 23.86 -6.69 5.09
CA TYR A 528 24.70 -5.53 5.36
C TYR A 528 24.57 -5.09 6.79
N LEU A 529 25.67 -4.73 7.45
CA LEU A 529 25.61 -4.09 8.76
C LEU A 529 25.55 -2.58 8.55
N VAL A 530 24.38 -2.02 8.83
CA VAL A 530 24.10 -0.59 8.70
C VAL A 530 24.00 0.06 10.07
N SER A 531 24.21 1.37 10.12
CA SER A 531 24.08 2.21 11.29
C SER A 531 23.04 3.29 11.01
N VAL A 532 22.15 3.51 11.97
CA VAL A 532 21.09 4.53 11.90
C VAL A 532 21.03 5.31 13.20
N SER A 533 20.50 6.53 13.15
CA SER A 533 20.16 7.26 14.37
C SER A 533 18.93 6.63 15.02
N ASN A 534 19.08 6.05 16.21
CA ASN A 534 17.95 5.61 17.01
C ASN A 534 17.47 6.76 17.90
N TYR A 535 16.33 7.33 17.54
CA TYR A 535 15.70 8.43 18.26
C TYR A 535 15.25 8.03 19.67
N ALA A 536 14.87 6.77 19.93
CA ALA A 536 14.42 6.31 21.24
C ALA A 536 15.56 6.22 22.26
N THR A 537 16.75 5.79 21.82
CA THR A 537 17.94 5.72 22.69
C THR A 537 18.79 6.99 22.63
N GLY A 538 18.63 7.82 21.59
CA GLY A 538 19.48 8.98 21.33
C GLY A 538 20.92 8.58 20.98
N THR A 539 21.09 7.43 20.33
CA THR A 539 22.41 6.87 19.97
C THR A 539 22.42 6.33 18.54
N ILE A 540 23.61 6.14 17.98
CA ILE A 540 23.79 5.41 16.73
C ILE A 540 23.74 3.91 17.02
N GLU A 541 22.82 3.20 16.36
CA GLU A 541 22.65 1.76 16.52
C GLU A 541 22.86 1.02 15.21
N TYR A 542 23.18 -0.27 15.33
CA TYR A 542 23.52 -1.13 14.19
C TYR A 542 22.44 -2.16 13.92
N TYR A 543 22.03 -2.25 12.66
CA TYR A 543 21.01 -3.16 12.17
C TYR A 543 21.51 -3.94 10.96
N GLN A 544 20.86 -5.06 10.66
CA GLN A 544 21.10 -5.79 9.43
C GLN A 544 20.17 -5.25 8.34
N LEU A 545 20.67 -5.00 7.15
CA LEU A 545 19.88 -4.64 5.96
C LEU A 545 20.08 -5.73 4.91
N ARG A 546 19.06 -6.10 4.14
CA ARG A 546 19.16 -7.09 3.07
C ARG A 546 18.38 -6.67 1.83
N GLU A 547 18.75 -7.26 0.70
CA GLU A 547 17.93 -7.26 -0.50
C GLU A 547 16.90 -8.39 -0.43
N SER A 548 15.66 -8.09 -0.81
CA SER A 548 14.52 -9.00 -0.82
C SER A 548 13.76 -8.79 -2.13
N GLY A 549 14.22 -9.45 -3.20
CA GLY A 549 13.70 -9.20 -4.55
C GLY A 549 14.16 -7.84 -5.08
N ASP A 550 13.21 -6.98 -5.42
CA ASP A 550 13.39 -5.59 -5.85
C ASP A 550 13.40 -4.58 -4.68
N ARG A 551 13.20 -5.06 -3.45
CA ARG A 551 13.04 -4.24 -2.24
C ARG A 551 14.22 -4.41 -1.30
N ILE A 552 14.37 -3.46 -0.37
CA ILE A 552 15.32 -3.56 0.74
C ILE A 552 14.58 -3.65 2.08
N GLU A 553 15.09 -4.49 2.97
CA GLU A 553 14.52 -4.70 4.29
C GLU A 553 15.57 -4.50 5.38
N ILE A 554 15.17 -3.92 6.51
CA ILE A 554 15.99 -3.72 7.70
C ILE A 554 15.49 -4.63 8.84
N ASN A 555 16.40 -5.30 9.53
CA ASN A 555 16.09 -6.17 10.65
C ASN A 555 16.06 -5.35 11.94
N ILE A 556 14.87 -5.07 12.46
CA ILE A 556 14.65 -4.33 13.69
C ILE A 556 14.08 -5.29 14.73
N VAL A 557 14.77 -5.46 15.86
CA VAL A 557 14.37 -6.35 16.97
C VAL A 557 14.07 -7.79 16.50
N GLY A 558 14.82 -8.29 15.52
CA GLY A 558 14.67 -9.64 14.99
C GLY A 558 13.55 -9.83 13.97
N GLN A 559 12.86 -8.75 13.56
CA GLN A 559 11.87 -8.76 12.47
C GLN A 559 12.40 -8.01 11.26
N TRP A 560 12.26 -8.60 10.07
CA TRP A 560 12.56 -7.93 8.82
C TRP A 560 11.40 -7.01 8.46
N GLN A 561 11.72 -5.74 8.25
CA GLN A 561 10.77 -4.67 7.97
C GLN A 561 11.20 -3.96 6.70
N GLU A 562 10.24 -3.68 5.83
CA GLU A 562 10.49 -3.09 4.52
C GLU A 562 10.80 -1.60 4.64
N ILE A 563 11.76 -1.11 3.86
CA ILE A 563 11.93 0.32 3.62
C ILE A 563 10.97 0.68 2.49
N GLU A 564 9.85 1.29 2.84
CA GLU A 564 8.76 1.60 1.90
C GLU A 564 9.03 2.91 1.14
N MET A 565 9.82 3.80 1.73
CA MET A 565 10.16 5.08 1.11
C MET A 565 11.51 5.60 1.62
N MET A 566 12.23 6.27 0.73
CA MET A 566 13.47 6.98 1.03
C MET A 566 13.36 8.42 0.56
N PHE A 567 13.70 9.38 1.42
CA PHE A 567 13.92 10.77 1.02
C PHE A 567 15.41 11.07 0.98
N GLU A 568 15.87 11.56 -0.15
CA GLU A 568 17.24 12.00 -0.40
C GLU A 568 17.31 13.53 -0.33
N LEU A 569 18.19 14.05 0.53
CA LEU A 569 18.40 15.49 0.69
C LEU A 569 19.77 15.88 0.13
N GLY A 570 19.77 16.39 -1.10
CA GLY A 570 20.94 16.93 -1.78
C GLY A 570 21.04 18.46 -1.68
N ILE A 571 22.17 19.02 -2.09
CA ILE A 571 22.32 20.47 -2.29
C ILE A 571 22.25 20.79 -3.78
N LYS A 572 21.45 21.80 -4.13
CA LYS A 572 21.28 22.23 -5.52
C LYS A 572 22.59 22.56 -6.21
N GLY A 573 22.79 21.94 -7.37
CA GLY A 573 23.97 22.14 -8.22
C GLY A 573 25.27 21.56 -7.65
N VAL A 574 25.20 20.73 -6.60
CA VAL A 574 26.37 20.05 -6.05
C VAL A 574 26.41 18.62 -6.56
N GLU A 575 27.41 18.34 -7.37
CA GLU A 575 27.65 17.03 -7.98
C GLU A 575 28.66 16.21 -7.16
N PRO A 576 28.59 14.87 -7.20
CA PRO A 576 29.58 14.02 -6.53
C PRO A 576 30.98 14.23 -7.11
N VAL A 577 31.98 14.20 -6.22
CA VAL A 577 33.39 14.23 -6.63
C VAL A 577 33.76 12.86 -7.22
N THR A 578 34.03 12.84 -8.52
CA THR A 578 34.37 11.65 -9.30
C THR A 578 35.65 11.86 -10.11
N ASN A 579 36.18 10.77 -10.67
CA ASN A 579 37.26 10.82 -11.66
C ASN A 579 36.66 10.62 -13.05
N SER A 580 37.10 11.41 -14.03
CA SER A 580 36.62 11.27 -15.41
C SER A 580 37.19 10.01 -16.08
N ILE A 581 36.30 9.24 -16.74
CA ILE A 581 36.66 8.18 -17.69
C ILE A 581 36.84 8.77 -19.08
N GLY A 582 35.92 9.66 -19.47
CA GLY A 582 35.89 10.41 -20.71
C GLY A 582 34.46 10.70 -21.14
N SER A 583 34.28 11.12 -22.38
CA SER A 583 32.98 11.50 -22.94
C SER A 583 32.80 10.93 -24.34
N ASP A 584 31.61 10.48 -24.67
CA ASP A 584 31.18 10.21 -26.04
C ASP A 584 30.15 11.26 -26.48
N THR A 585 30.45 11.96 -27.58
CA THR A 585 29.61 13.03 -28.13
C THR A 585 29.20 12.75 -29.58
N SER A 586 29.47 11.54 -30.08
CA SER A 586 29.40 11.24 -31.51
C SER A 586 28.43 10.12 -31.86
N ASN A 587 28.16 9.20 -30.92
CA ASN A 587 27.36 8.00 -31.14
C ASN A 587 27.75 7.20 -32.40
N LEU A 588 29.01 7.30 -32.86
CA LEU A 588 29.42 6.69 -34.13
C LEU A 588 29.54 5.16 -34.03
N ASP A 589 29.71 4.63 -32.83
CA ASP A 589 29.88 3.20 -32.53
C ASP A 589 28.78 2.64 -31.63
N GLY A 590 27.66 3.35 -31.48
CA GLY A 590 26.51 2.91 -30.67
C GLY A 590 26.74 3.08 -29.18
N TRP A 591 27.19 4.27 -28.77
CA TRP A 591 27.53 4.61 -27.38
C TRP A 591 28.50 3.62 -26.72
N LEU A 592 29.57 3.28 -27.42
CA LEU A 592 30.62 2.40 -26.92
C LEU A 592 31.82 3.22 -26.46
N TYR A 593 32.22 3.05 -25.21
CA TYR A 593 33.43 3.65 -24.69
C TYR A 593 34.46 2.59 -24.30
N ARG A 594 35.63 2.60 -24.93
CA ARG A 594 36.75 1.74 -24.51
C ARG A 594 37.49 2.40 -23.36
N TRP A 595 37.38 1.83 -22.17
CA TRP A 595 38.07 2.34 -20.99
C TRP A 595 39.35 1.56 -20.71
N VAL A 596 40.44 2.31 -20.52
CA VAL A 596 41.70 1.82 -19.96
C VAL A 596 41.80 2.38 -18.54
N PRO A 597 41.37 1.62 -17.50
CA PRO A 597 41.45 2.09 -16.14
C PRO A 597 42.88 2.50 -15.76
N PRO A 598 43.04 3.56 -14.95
CA PRO A 598 44.31 3.80 -14.27
C PRO A 598 44.59 2.66 -13.28
N SER A 599 45.70 2.72 -12.54
CA SER A 599 45.98 1.75 -11.48
C SER A 599 44.90 1.79 -10.39
N LEU A 600 43.88 0.92 -10.51
CA LEU A 600 42.83 0.73 -9.52
C LEU A 600 43.28 -0.28 -8.45
N THR A 601 42.64 -0.21 -7.28
CA THR A 601 42.94 -1.08 -6.16
C THR A 601 42.23 -2.42 -6.32
N GLN A 602 42.98 -3.51 -6.38
CA GLN A 602 42.46 -4.88 -6.48
C GLN A 602 41.43 -5.19 -5.37
N ASN A 603 40.38 -5.95 -5.72
CA ASN A 603 39.32 -6.40 -4.81
C ASN A 603 38.54 -5.25 -4.17
N ARG A 604 38.38 -4.15 -4.91
CA ARG A 604 37.57 -3.00 -4.51
C ARG A 604 36.41 -2.82 -5.47
N ASN A 605 35.29 -2.36 -4.93
CA ASN A 605 34.16 -1.97 -5.75
C ASN A 605 34.35 -0.53 -6.24
N TYR A 606 33.91 -0.24 -7.47
CA TYR A 606 33.93 1.07 -8.08
C TYR A 606 32.54 1.37 -8.63
N TYR A 607 32.05 2.58 -8.36
CA TYR A 607 30.93 3.16 -9.07
C TYR A 607 31.39 3.60 -10.44
N ILE A 608 30.62 3.25 -11.46
CA ILE A 608 30.73 3.80 -12.82
C ILE A 608 29.41 4.50 -13.10
N ASN A 609 29.49 5.77 -13.50
CA ASN A 609 28.34 6.60 -13.78
C ASN A 609 28.40 7.12 -15.21
N ALA A 610 27.31 6.95 -15.94
CA ALA A 610 27.06 7.59 -17.23
C ALA A 610 26.10 8.76 -17.00
N LYS A 611 26.60 10.00 -17.06
CA LYS A 611 25.78 11.21 -17.09
C LYS A 611 25.47 11.53 -18.53
N THR A 612 24.20 11.58 -18.88
CA THR A 612 23.74 11.81 -20.25
C THR A 612 23.10 13.19 -20.32
N THR A 613 23.35 13.91 -21.42
CA THR A 613 22.76 15.21 -21.71
C THR A 613 22.13 15.16 -23.10
N ASP A 614 20.91 15.64 -23.27
CA ASP A 614 20.23 15.76 -24.57
C ASP A 614 20.56 17.08 -25.30
N SER A 615 19.84 17.39 -26.38
CA SER A 615 19.98 18.64 -27.13
C SER A 615 19.37 19.86 -26.45
N ASP A 616 18.54 19.64 -25.43
CA ASP A 616 17.73 20.63 -24.72
C ASP A 616 18.28 20.90 -23.30
N ASP A 617 19.50 20.38 -23.03
CA ASP A 617 20.26 20.47 -21.79
C ASP A 617 19.59 19.74 -20.59
N HIS A 618 18.63 18.83 -20.84
CA HIS A 618 18.17 17.92 -19.80
C HIS A 618 19.22 16.84 -19.55
N THR A 619 19.28 16.39 -18.30
CA THR A 619 20.28 15.41 -17.89
C THR A 619 19.66 14.24 -17.14
N GLY A 620 20.09 13.03 -17.47
CA GLY A 620 19.84 11.82 -16.71
C GLY A 620 21.14 11.12 -16.34
N SER A 621 21.06 10.11 -15.48
CA SER A 621 22.23 9.33 -15.11
C SER A 621 21.90 7.88 -14.84
N SER A 622 22.82 7.00 -15.24
CA SER A 622 22.81 5.58 -14.88
C SER A 622 24.08 5.28 -14.11
N THR A 623 23.95 4.69 -12.91
CA THR A 623 25.06 4.33 -12.05
C THR A 623 25.05 2.82 -11.78
N ILE A 624 26.17 2.17 -12.05
CA ILE A 624 26.41 0.77 -11.69
C ILE A 624 27.58 0.66 -10.73
N ARG A 625 27.64 -0.45 -9.99
CA ARG A 625 28.71 -0.76 -9.05
C ARG A 625 29.35 -2.09 -9.41
N LEU A 626 30.65 -2.09 -9.63
CA LEU A 626 31.40 -3.25 -10.13
C LEU A 626 32.62 -3.56 -9.27
N LEU A 627 32.98 -4.84 -9.21
CA LEU A 627 34.19 -5.29 -8.53
C LEU A 627 35.40 -5.20 -9.47
N TYR A 628 36.43 -4.44 -9.10
CA TYR A 628 37.71 -4.50 -9.78
C TYR A 628 38.49 -5.73 -9.29
N ASP A 629 38.48 -6.80 -10.10
CA ASP A 629 39.18 -8.05 -9.79
C ASP A 629 39.81 -8.70 -11.04
N CYS A 630 41.02 -8.28 -11.37
CA CYS A 630 41.90 -8.93 -12.34
C CYS A 630 42.37 -10.36 -11.97
N ASN A 631 42.07 -10.90 -10.79
CA ASN A 631 42.39 -12.30 -10.47
C ASN A 631 41.28 -13.26 -10.92
N GLN A 632 40.07 -12.74 -11.16
CA GLN A 632 38.96 -13.50 -11.75
C GLN A 632 38.86 -13.35 -13.27
N PHE A 633 39.60 -12.40 -13.85
CA PHE A 633 39.89 -12.40 -15.28
C PHE A 633 40.93 -13.47 -15.56
N ASN A 634 40.43 -14.69 -15.69
CA ASN A 634 41.25 -15.85 -16.03
C ASN A 634 41.96 -15.61 -17.36
N GLN A 635 43.12 -16.23 -17.49
CA GLN A 635 43.95 -16.17 -18.68
C GLN A 635 43.10 -16.40 -19.96
N ALA A 636 43.33 -15.63 -21.02
CA ALA A 636 42.57 -15.78 -22.26
C ALA A 636 42.62 -17.24 -22.75
N GLY A 637 41.43 -17.85 -22.90
CA GLY A 637 41.27 -19.27 -23.20
C GLY A 637 41.09 -20.23 -22.01
N ASP A 638 41.12 -19.74 -20.76
CA ASP A 638 40.80 -20.52 -19.56
C ASP A 638 39.29 -20.42 -19.27
N TYR A 639 38.52 -21.28 -19.94
CA TYR A 639 37.06 -21.28 -19.90
C TYR A 639 36.50 -22.05 -18.71
N ASN A 640 37.26 -22.99 -18.15
CA ASN A 640 36.85 -23.77 -17.00
C ASN A 640 37.30 -23.17 -15.65
N GLY A 641 38.16 -22.14 -15.68
CA GLY A 641 38.66 -21.41 -14.52
C GLY A 641 39.66 -22.20 -13.68
N ASP A 642 40.51 -23.01 -14.31
CA ASP A 642 41.53 -23.83 -13.65
C ASP A 642 42.95 -23.26 -13.69
N ASP A 643 43.09 -22.01 -14.13
CA ASP A 643 44.35 -21.27 -14.33
C ASP A 643 45.27 -21.88 -15.39
N GLN A 644 44.78 -22.79 -16.25
CA GLN A 644 45.56 -23.39 -17.32
C GLN A 644 44.83 -23.43 -18.66
N VAL A 645 45.32 -22.68 -19.65
CA VAL A 645 44.76 -22.74 -21.01
C VAL A 645 45.17 -24.01 -21.74
N ASN A 646 44.27 -24.99 -21.80
CA ASN A 646 44.57 -26.32 -22.34
C ASN A 646 43.34 -27.02 -22.99
N ILE A 647 43.43 -28.33 -23.22
CA ILE A 647 42.35 -29.10 -23.88
C ILE A 647 41.11 -29.31 -23.00
N SER A 648 41.24 -29.07 -21.69
CA SER A 648 40.14 -29.11 -20.73
C SER A 648 39.16 -27.95 -21.00
N ASP A 649 39.67 -26.79 -21.42
CA ASP A 649 38.88 -25.62 -21.85
C ASP A 649 38.13 -25.87 -23.16
N VAL A 650 38.76 -26.59 -24.09
CA VAL A 650 38.09 -27.06 -25.32
C VAL A 650 36.91 -27.94 -24.95
N SER A 651 37.12 -28.86 -24.00
CA SER A 651 36.06 -29.76 -23.53
C SER A 651 34.95 -29.00 -22.83
N TYR A 652 35.28 -27.92 -22.11
CA TYR A 652 34.33 -27.03 -21.46
C TYR A 652 33.46 -26.29 -22.48
N LEU A 653 34.07 -25.67 -23.51
CA LEU A 653 33.32 -25.01 -24.60
C LEU A 653 32.47 -25.99 -25.41
N VAL A 654 32.95 -27.21 -25.67
CA VAL A 654 32.13 -28.26 -26.31
C VAL A 654 30.89 -28.55 -25.46
N ASN A 655 31.07 -28.69 -24.14
CA ASN A 655 29.97 -28.98 -23.23
C ASN A 655 28.97 -27.82 -23.20
N PHE A 656 29.46 -26.58 -23.16
CA PHE A 656 28.64 -25.38 -23.24
C PHE A 656 27.85 -25.32 -24.57
N TYR A 657 28.52 -25.33 -25.73
CA TYR A 657 27.89 -25.14 -27.03
C TYR A 657 26.98 -26.30 -27.49
N LEU A 658 27.32 -27.54 -27.14
CA LEU A 658 26.68 -28.73 -27.73
C LEU A 658 25.87 -29.56 -26.74
N LEU A 659 26.09 -29.38 -25.43
CA LEU A 659 25.52 -30.26 -24.40
C LEU A 659 24.76 -29.47 -23.31
N ASN A 660 24.49 -28.18 -23.52
CA ASN A 660 23.84 -27.28 -22.54
C ASN A 660 24.57 -27.27 -21.18
N GLY A 661 25.91 -27.30 -21.22
CA GLY A 661 26.75 -27.12 -20.04
C GLY A 661 26.70 -25.69 -19.50
N PRO A 662 27.29 -25.44 -18.32
CA PRO A 662 27.43 -24.10 -17.76
C PRO A 662 28.23 -23.18 -18.69
N GLU A 663 27.92 -21.88 -18.64
CA GLU A 663 28.66 -20.84 -19.36
C GLU A 663 30.13 -20.77 -18.91
N PRO A 664 31.05 -20.30 -19.78
CA PRO A 664 32.43 -20.07 -19.38
C PRO A 664 32.53 -19.24 -18.10
N VAL A 665 33.48 -19.60 -17.24
CA VAL A 665 33.75 -18.83 -16.02
C VAL A 665 34.12 -17.40 -16.41
N GLY A 666 33.47 -16.39 -15.84
CA GLY A 666 33.67 -14.98 -16.26
C GLY A 666 32.75 -14.52 -17.40
N GLY A 667 31.72 -15.31 -17.75
CA GLY A 667 30.58 -14.89 -18.56
C GLY A 667 30.54 -15.45 -19.98
N ILE A 668 29.34 -15.52 -20.55
CA ILE A 668 29.08 -16.07 -21.90
C ILE A 668 29.90 -15.41 -23.01
N GLN A 669 30.23 -14.13 -22.86
CA GLN A 669 30.98 -13.37 -23.87
C GLN A 669 32.37 -13.97 -24.14
N ARG A 670 32.96 -14.66 -23.16
CA ARG A 670 34.25 -15.33 -23.34
C ARG A 670 34.19 -16.48 -24.35
N ALA A 671 33.00 -16.98 -24.67
CA ALA A 671 32.83 -18.03 -25.67
C ALA A 671 33.10 -17.56 -27.11
N ASP A 672 33.19 -16.24 -27.37
CA ASP A 672 33.63 -15.65 -28.65
C ASP A 672 35.16 -15.63 -28.70
N ALA A 673 35.74 -16.78 -29.05
CA ALA A 673 37.18 -16.97 -29.07
C ALA A 673 37.84 -16.24 -30.26
N ASN A 674 37.11 -16.02 -31.36
CA ASN A 674 37.64 -15.45 -32.60
C ASN A 674 37.37 -13.94 -32.77
N CYS A 675 36.63 -13.34 -31.83
CA CYS A 675 36.32 -11.92 -31.73
C CYS A 675 35.42 -11.42 -32.86
N ASP A 676 34.52 -12.27 -33.38
CA ASP A 676 33.60 -11.92 -34.45
C ASP A 676 32.21 -11.50 -33.97
N SER A 677 32.04 -11.36 -32.64
CA SER A 677 30.82 -10.98 -31.95
C SER A 677 29.68 -12.00 -32.11
N LYS A 678 29.97 -13.27 -32.41
CA LYS A 678 28.98 -14.34 -32.54
C LYS A 678 29.42 -15.63 -31.84
N PHE A 679 28.76 -15.98 -30.73
CA PHE A 679 29.03 -17.23 -30.00
C PHE A 679 28.55 -18.47 -30.77
N ASN A 680 29.44 -19.11 -31.51
CA ASN A 680 29.06 -20.28 -32.31
C ASN A 680 30.19 -21.30 -32.48
N ILE A 681 29.96 -22.30 -33.32
CA ILE A 681 30.91 -23.39 -33.54
C ILE A 681 32.25 -22.90 -34.13
N THR A 682 32.29 -21.72 -34.78
CA THR A 682 33.52 -21.14 -35.31
C THR A 682 34.51 -20.75 -34.21
N ASP A 683 34.02 -20.35 -33.04
CA ASP A 683 34.84 -20.02 -31.87
C ASP A 683 35.50 -21.25 -31.28
N LEU A 684 34.73 -22.33 -31.16
CA LEU A 684 35.26 -23.61 -30.71
C LEU A 684 36.37 -24.08 -31.67
N VAL A 685 36.16 -23.98 -32.98
CA VAL A 685 37.17 -24.35 -33.97
C VAL A 685 38.40 -23.45 -33.88
N TYR A 686 38.20 -22.14 -33.70
CA TYR A 686 39.29 -21.18 -33.51
C TYR A 686 40.13 -21.50 -32.28
N PHE A 687 39.47 -21.79 -31.15
CA PHE A 687 40.14 -22.09 -29.90
C PHE A 687 40.88 -23.44 -29.93
N VAL A 688 40.28 -24.47 -30.55
CA VAL A 688 40.98 -25.74 -30.81
C VAL A 688 42.26 -25.49 -31.60
N ASN A 689 42.18 -24.69 -32.67
CA ASN A 689 43.35 -24.35 -33.47
C ASN A 689 44.43 -23.61 -32.67
N TYR A 690 44.05 -22.84 -31.66
CA TYR A 690 44.97 -22.11 -30.80
C TYR A 690 45.69 -23.05 -29.85
N VAL A 691 44.96 -23.95 -29.17
CA VAL A 691 45.54 -24.98 -28.29
C VAL A 691 46.54 -25.87 -29.04
N PHE A 692 46.32 -26.10 -30.35
CA PHE A 692 47.24 -26.85 -31.22
C PHE A 692 48.25 -25.98 -32.00
N GLY A 693 48.34 -24.67 -31.72
CA GLY A 693 49.39 -23.78 -32.21
C GLY A 693 49.27 -23.32 -33.66
N SER A 694 48.05 -23.33 -34.22
CA SER A 694 47.75 -22.97 -35.62
C SER A 694 46.96 -21.66 -35.78
N SER A 695 46.47 -21.07 -34.70
CA SER A 695 45.86 -19.73 -34.64
C SER A 695 46.47 -18.88 -33.53
N GLY A 696 46.14 -17.58 -33.51
CA GLY A 696 46.54 -16.65 -32.45
C GLY A 696 45.74 -16.84 -31.15
N PRO A 697 46.16 -16.19 -30.06
CA PRO A 697 45.43 -16.27 -28.78
C PRO A 697 43.97 -15.77 -28.92
N PRO A 698 43.04 -16.32 -28.12
CA PRO A 698 41.67 -15.82 -28.06
C PRO A 698 41.60 -14.43 -27.42
N CYS A 699 40.54 -13.66 -27.68
CA CYS A 699 40.35 -12.33 -27.09
C CYS A 699 40.02 -12.36 -25.59
N TYR A 700 39.42 -13.45 -25.11
CA TYR A 700 38.85 -13.57 -23.76
C TYR A 700 39.29 -14.83 -23.04
#